data_AF-A0A538BSY0-F1
#
_entry.id   AF-A0A538BSY0-F1
#
_cell.length_a   1.000
_cell.length_b   1.000
_cell.length_c   1.000
_cell.angle_alpha   90.00
_cell.angle_beta   90.00
_cell.angle_gamma   90.00
#
_symmetry.space_group_name_H-M   'P 1'
#
loop_
_entity.id
_entity.type
_entity.pdbx_description
1 polymer ?
#
loop_
_entity_poly.entity_id
_entity_poly.type
_entity_poly.pdbx_seq_one_letter_code
_entity_poly.pdbx_strand_id
1 'polypeptide(L)'
;MTYPPRAIPGWILGGAILLLALLPTSATAADPDAFAQLAGGITATNPSSVTVSSDGLFAYVTSPIPNSGGTSNTGDAILIYSRSTTTGALTPLPGSAGCVTIDGSGGCVQGRGIDGVRKTVITSDGKYLYAVAGSQDGTDNHGNVIAPGAVAIFSRDTSTGQITQLAGKDGCISDSGNGGDCNQGVGLKNATDIAIDPLDQNVYVTGRFSDALAIFARKPSTGQLSQTAIGPKKGCIANTGDASCTDGRALDGPQAVAVSPDGRAVYVASEVSDSVAVFTRNTTTGALTQPSGTAGCLDETGDEGCFDGSNIDAPHDVVVSPDSKHVYVAAQTSKAITAYTRNTTTGELTKLVTGTTGCYRHGGGAGCKDTRPLDFPTSVSLSPDGANVYVTSAPFGPPGAPADADAITIFTRDATTGALTRLPQNAGCITQGGASGCVLGHQLDGPNALSFSPDGTNAYVPALQSNAVTIFKRRPDKDHDGFSDKTDNCPAVSNVDQLNSDHADDGGDACDPDDDNDKVADSSDNCPTVSNTSQTDTDGDGKGDACDPDIDGDGVLNASDNCRTVSNADQTDTDGDGKGDACDPDIDGDGVLNASDNCSTVSNADQTDTDGDGKGDACDPDDDNDGFADQNDNCVTVANPDQANNDGDALGDACDPDDDNDGHPDNADNCPRVANPGQEDANGNGVGDACENDDDGDGVLDGVDNCPTISNADQKDTDGDG
;
A
#
# COMPACT_ATOMS: atom_id res chain seq x y z
N MET A 1 12.99 52.66 -9.95
CA MET A 1 14.16 52.06 -10.63
C MET A 1 13.64 51.01 -11.58
N THR A 2 13.64 51.34 -12.86
CA THR A 2 13.29 50.49 -14.00
C THR A 2 14.54 49.75 -14.47
N TYR A 3 14.46 48.43 -14.70
CA TYR A 3 15.12 47.75 -15.83
C TYR A 3 14.27 46.50 -16.25
N PRO A 4 14.31 46.09 -17.53
CA PRO A 4 13.20 45.52 -18.32
C PRO A 4 13.35 44.01 -18.61
N PRO A 5 12.40 43.36 -19.33
CA PRO A 5 12.52 41.95 -19.72
C PRO A 5 13.44 41.78 -20.95
N ARG A 6 14.21 40.68 -20.99
CA ARG A 6 14.94 40.21 -22.17
C ARG A 6 14.18 39.05 -22.85
N ALA A 7 13.81 39.24 -24.11
CA ALA A 7 13.76 38.18 -25.13
C ALA A 7 15.23 37.86 -25.55
N ILE A 8 15.63 36.71 -26.12
CA ILE A 8 15.25 35.98 -27.37
C ILE A 8 15.95 34.56 -27.31
N PRO A 9 16.00 33.69 -28.36
CA PRO A 9 15.01 32.84 -29.07
C PRO A 9 15.28 31.29 -28.96
N GLY A 10 14.28 30.48 -29.31
CA GLY A 10 14.36 29.49 -30.42
C GLY A 10 15.02 28.10 -30.26
N TRP A 11 14.15 27.07 -30.38
CA TRP A 11 14.30 25.74 -31.02
C TRP A 11 15.29 24.70 -30.45
N ILE A 12 14.75 23.63 -29.85
CA ILE A 12 15.02 22.23 -30.25
C ILE A 12 13.71 21.43 -30.10
N LEU A 13 13.27 20.83 -31.20
CA LEU A 13 12.24 19.78 -31.24
C LEU A 13 12.78 18.53 -30.52
N GLY A 14 12.23 18.23 -29.36
CA GLY A 14 12.36 16.93 -28.71
C GLY A 14 10.97 16.34 -28.60
N GLY A 15 10.64 15.41 -29.51
CA GLY A 15 9.40 14.64 -29.45
C GLY A 15 9.41 13.76 -28.21
N ALA A 16 8.75 14.22 -27.14
CA ALA A 16 8.26 13.32 -26.11
C ALA A 16 6.99 12.69 -26.68
N ILE A 17 7.13 11.47 -27.20
CA ILE A 17 6.01 10.55 -27.37
C ILE A 17 5.37 10.43 -25.99
N LEU A 18 4.23 11.08 -25.85
CA LEU A 18 3.36 10.95 -24.70
C LEU A 18 2.84 9.52 -24.74
N LEU A 19 3.51 8.62 -24.04
CA LEU A 19 2.98 7.32 -23.69
C LEU A 19 1.79 7.59 -22.75
N LEU A 20 0.63 7.85 -23.36
CA LEU A 20 -0.66 7.69 -22.71
C LEU A 20 -0.79 6.19 -22.49
N ALA A 21 -0.16 5.69 -21.42
CA ALA A 21 -0.60 4.46 -20.83
C ALA A 21 -2.07 4.70 -20.49
N LEU A 22 -2.94 3.99 -21.20
CA LEU A 22 -4.33 3.76 -20.83
C LEU A 22 -4.30 3.02 -19.49
N LEU A 23 -4.01 3.75 -18.41
CA LEU A 23 -4.39 3.31 -17.08
C LEU A 23 -5.92 3.20 -17.14
N PRO A 24 -6.51 2.04 -16.80
CA PRO A 24 -7.95 1.89 -16.80
C PRO A 24 -8.52 2.93 -15.83
N THR A 25 -9.12 3.98 -16.39
CA THR A 25 -9.91 4.95 -15.66
C THR A 25 -11.25 4.31 -15.35
N SER A 26 -11.28 3.29 -14.48
CA SER A 26 -12.51 2.69 -13.91
C SER A 26 -12.18 1.76 -12.74
N ALA A 27 -11.26 2.11 -11.83
CA ALA A 27 -11.41 1.61 -10.46
C ALA A 27 -12.63 2.36 -9.88
N THR A 28 -13.81 1.78 -10.09
CA THR A 28 -15.06 2.19 -9.47
C THR A 28 -14.80 2.44 -8.01
N ALA A 29 -15.22 3.63 -7.55
CA ALA A 29 -15.07 4.07 -6.17
C ALA A 29 -15.30 2.91 -5.21
N ALA A 30 -14.40 2.72 -4.25
CA ALA A 30 -14.71 1.94 -3.06
C ALA A 30 -16.11 2.37 -2.61
N ASP A 31 -17.11 1.49 -2.68
CA ASP A 31 -18.32 1.65 -1.89
C ASP A 31 -17.84 1.29 -0.51
N PRO A 32 -17.42 2.29 0.26
CA PRO A 32 -16.75 1.99 1.48
C PRO A 32 -17.77 1.27 2.35
N ASP A 33 -17.29 0.61 3.38
CA ASP A 33 -18.10 0.34 4.55
C ASP A 33 -18.50 1.67 5.28
N ALA A 34 -18.82 2.72 4.52
CA ALA A 34 -19.28 4.03 4.90
C ALA A 34 -20.70 3.86 5.39
N PHE A 35 -20.81 3.58 6.69
CA PHE A 35 -21.55 4.41 7.62
C PHE A 35 -22.67 5.18 6.91
N ALA A 36 -23.71 4.46 6.49
CA ALA A 36 -24.83 5.12 5.86
C ALA A 36 -25.53 5.88 6.98
N GLN A 37 -25.32 7.19 7.03
CA GLN A 37 -25.94 8.02 8.03
C GLN A 37 -27.45 7.97 7.82
N LEU A 38 -28.18 7.60 8.87
CA LEU A 38 -29.64 7.65 8.82
C LEU A 38 -30.09 9.11 8.76
N ALA A 39 -31.01 9.42 7.84
CA ALA A 39 -31.65 10.72 7.79
C ALA A 39 -32.39 10.98 9.12
N GLY A 40 -32.02 12.05 9.83
CA GLY A 40 -32.67 12.47 11.07
C GLY A 40 -32.15 11.76 12.32
N GLY A 41 -30.87 11.96 12.67
CA GLY A 41 -30.36 11.69 14.02
C GLY A 41 -31.22 12.34 15.12
N ILE A 42 -30.98 12.00 16.39
CA ILE A 42 -31.78 12.56 17.49
C ILE A 42 -31.16 13.84 18.03
N THR A 43 -31.99 14.85 18.31
CA THR A 43 -31.56 16.04 19.06
C THR A 43 -31.54 15.71 20.55
N ALA A 44 -30.39 15.95 21.19
CA ALA A 44 -30.19 15.80 22.63
C ALA A 44 -29.18 16.88 23.05
N THR A 45 -29.41 17.59 24.14
CA THR A 45 -28.51 18.68 24.55
C THR A 45 -27.18 18.10 25.04
N ASN A 46 -26.04 18.48 24.46
CA ASN A 46 -24.69 18.02 24.84
C ASN A 46 -24.63 16.51 25.17
N PRO A 47 -25.02 15.60 24.25
CA PRO A 47 -25.04 14.19 24.57
C PRO A 47 -23.61 13.70 24.80
N SER A 48 -23.37 12.96 25.88
CA SER A 48 -22.02 12.53 26.27
C SER A 48 -21.74 11.06 25.98
N SER A 49 -22.75 10.20 26.05
CA SER A 49 -22.61 8.77 25.74
C SER A 49 -23.93 8.19 25.25
N VAL A 50 -23.83 7.06 24.57
CA VAL A 50 -24.97 6.23 24.20
C VAL A 50 -24.67 4.81 24.67
N THR A 51 -25.63 4.18 25.33
CA THR A 51 -25.55 2.77 25.72
C THR A 51 -26.75 2.03 25.13
N VAL A 52 -26.49 1.02 24.32
CA VAL A 52 -27.55 0.13 23.77
C VAL A 52 -27.72 -1.05 24.72
N SER A 53 -28.97 -1.44 24.99
CA SER A 53 -29.27 -2.61 25.83
C SER A 53 -28.76 -3.90 25.17
N SER A 54 -28.43 -4.91 25.97
CA SER A 54 -27.92 -6.21 25.48
C SER A 54 -28.91 -6.95 24.57
N ASP A 55 -30.20 -6.69 24.72
CA ASP A 55 -31.28 -7.17 23.83
C ASP A 55 -31.37 -6.40 22.50
N GLY A 56 -30.64 -5.29 22.35
CA GLY A 56 -30.62 -4.45 21.16
C GLY A 56 -31.90 -3.63 20.91
N LEU A 57 -32.83 -3.61 21.86
CA LEU A 57 -34.17 -3.01 21.69
C LEU A 57 -34.27 -1.56 22.19
N PHE A 58 -33.35 -1.09 23.03
CA PHE A 58 -33.42 0.25 23.64
C PHE A 58 -32.04 0.91 23.71
N ALA A 59 -32.03 2.24 23.74
CA ALA A 59 -30.83 3.05 23.90
C ALA A 59 -31.01 4.10 25.00
N TYR A 60 -29.93 4.35 25.73
CA TYR A 60 -29.85 5.30 26.84
C TYR A 60 -28.81 6.35 26.49
N VAL A 61 -29.21 7.61 26.47
CA VAL A 61 -28.37 8.74 26.08
C VAL A 61 -28.18 9.65 27.28
N THR A 62 -26.93 9.85 27.68
CA THR A 62 -26.58 10.78 28.76
C THR A 62 -26.42 12.19 28.20
N SER A 63 -26.96 13.19 28.90
CA SER A 63 -27.05 14.58 28.47
C SER A 63 -26.67 15.49 29.63
N PRO A 64 -25.37 15.71 29.89
CA PRO A 64 -24.90 16.65 30.89
C PRO A 64 -25.11 18.09 30.41
N ILE A 65 -25.58 18.99 31.27
CA ILE A 65 -25.70 20.41 30.95
C ILE A 65 -24.70 21.21 31.78
N PRO A 66 -23.76 21.96 31.15
CA PRO A 66 -22.86 22.85 31.89
C PRO A 66 -23.66 23.88 32.69
N ASN A 67 -23.40 23.97 33.99
CA ASN A 67 -24.03 24.93 34.88
C ASN A 67 -23.64 26.36 34.45
N SER A 68 -24.55 27.08 33.79
CA SER A 68 -24.31 28.43 33.23
C SER A 68 -24.24 29.56 34.29
N GLY A 69 -23.71 29.28 35.48
CA GLY A 69 -23.59 30.25 36.57
C GLY A 69 -24.92 30.74 37.16
N GLY A 70 -26.04 30.12 36.79
CA GLY A 70 -27.36 30.31 37.41
C GLY A 70 -27.63 29.28 38.51
N THR A 71 -28.48 29.60 39.47
CA THR A 71 -28.84 28.76 40.64
C THR A 71 -29.73 27.54 40.30
N SER A 72 -29.66 27.03 39.08
CA SER A 72 -30.59 26.05 38.52
C SER A 72 -29.81 24.95 37.80
N ASN A 73 -29.37 23.92 38.53
CA ASN A 73 -28.73 22.69 38.00
C ASN A 73 -29.73 21.80 37.20
N THR A 74 -30.77 22.35 36.58
CA THR A 74 -32.00 21.62 36.19
C THR A 74 -31.92 20.94 34.82
N GLY A 75 -30.73 20.52 34.40
CA GLY A 75 -30.47 20.14 33.00
C GLY A 75 -30.05 18.71 32.75
N ASP A 76 -29.35 18.08 33.70
CA ASP A 76 -28.76 16.76 33.47
C ASP A 76 -29.82 15.69 33.30
N ALA A 77 -29.68 14.89 32.24
CA ALA A 77 -30.66 13.91 31.86
C ALA A 77 -30.06 12.58 31.40
N ILE A 78 -30.80 11.50 31.68
CA ILE A 78 -30.70 10.23 30.97
C ILE A 78 -31.96 10.12 30.11
N LEU A 79 -31.80 10.17 28.79
CA LEU A 79 -32.88 10.08 27.81
C LEU A 79 -33.00 8.64 27.30
N ILE A 80 -34.22 8.16 27.11
CA ILE A 80 -34.51 6.74 26.87
C ILE A 80 -35.28 6.59 25.55
N TYR A 81 -34.75 5.74 24.69
CA TYR A 81 -35.27 5.51 23.34
C TYR A 81 -35.54 4.03 23.11
N SER A 82 -36.61 3.73 22.38
CA SER A 82 -36.76 2.45 21.68
C SER A 82 -35.90 2.46 20.41
N ARG A 83 -35.31 1.31 20.07
CA ARG A 83 -34.46 1.10 18.89
C ARG A 83 -35.16 0.18 17.89
N SER A 84 -35.21 0.62 16.64
CA SER A 84 -35.54 -0.27 15.51
C SER A 84 -34.37 -1.20 15.24
N THR A 85 -34.54 -2.51 15.36
CA THR A 85 -33.46 -3.48 15.06
C THR A 85 -33.14 -3.58 13.57
N THR A 86 -34.03 -3.12 12.69
CA THR A 86 -33.82 -3.15 11.23
C THR A 86 -33.07 -1.93 10.72
N THR A 87 -33.38 -0.76 11.26
CA THR A 87 -32.82 0.52 10.78
C THR A 87 -31.80 1.11 11.73
N GLY A 88 -31.87 0.81 13.02
CA GLY A 88 -31.09 1.45 14.07
C GLY A 88 -31.69 2.74 14.60
N ALA A 89 -32.79 3.23 13.99
CA ALA A 89 -33.42 4.49 14.37
C ALA A 89 -33.90 4.48 15.83
N LEU A 90 -33.71 5.62 16.51
CA LEU A 90 -34.08 5.82 17.91
C LEU A 90 -35.37 6.64 18.00
N THR A 91 -36.36 6.12 18.74
CA THR A 91 -37.64 6.81 19.01
C THR A 91 -37.80 7.01 20.52
N PRO A 92 -37.93 8.26 21.01
CA PRO A 92 -38.01 8.54 22.44
C PRO A 92 -39.24 7.89 23.06
N LEU A 93 -39.09 7.31 24.26
CA LEU A 93 -40.25 6.78 24.96
C LEU A 93 -41.13 7.94 25.47
N PRO A 94 -42.46 7.77 25.52
CA PRO A 94 -43.37 8.85 25.89
C PRO A 94 -43.40 9.10 27.40
N GLY A 95 -43.60 10.37 27.77
CA GLY A 95 -43.83 10.80 29.15
C GLY A 95 -42.65 10.49 30.08
N SER A 96 -42.95 10.17 31.34
CA SER A 96 -41.92 9.91 32.35
C SER A 96 -41.13 8.62 32.14
N ALA A 97 -41.56 7.74 31.23
CA ALA A 97 -40.78 6.57 30.85
C ALA A 97 -39.60 6.92 29.92
N GLY A 98 -39.60 8.14 29.32
CA GLY A 98 -38.60 8.59 28.36
C GLY A 98 -37.38 9.28 28.94
N CYS A 99 -37.38 9.62 30.23
CA CYS A 99 -36.26 10.36 30.80
C CYS A 99 -36.18 10.34 32.33
N VAL A 100 -34.95 10.52 32.82
CA VAL A 100 -34.64 10.80 34.23
C VAL A 100 -33.86 12.11 34.28
N THR A 101 -34.30 13.07 35.09
CA THR A 101 -33.62 14.37 35.30
C THR A 101 -33.41 14.64 36.79
N ILE A 102 -32.48 15.50 37.16
CA ILE A 102 -32.12 15.75 38.57
C ILE A 102 -33.29 16.31 39.41
N ASP A 103 -34.19 17.07 38.79
CA ASP A 103 -35.33 17.74 39.44
C ASP A 103 -36.70 17.20 39.00
N GLY A 104 -36.73 16.22 38.08
CA GLY A 104 -37.97 15.70 37.51
C GLY A 104 -38.69 16.68 36.56
N SER A 105 -37.99 17.72 36.08
CA SER A 105 -38.52 18.65 35.10
C SER A 105 -38.81 17.98 33.75
N GLY A 106 -39.56 18.66 32.87
CA GLY A 106 -39.85 18.17 31.52
C GLY A 106 -40.78 16.95 31.43
N GLY A 107 -41.41 16.56 32.54
CA GLY A 107 -42.21 15.33 32.62
C GLY A 107 -41.39 14.07 32.88
N CYS A 108 -40.12 14.21 33.25
CA CYS A 108 -39.19 13.14 33.57
C CYS A 108 -39.34 12.63 35.01
N VAL A 109 -38.76 11.47 35.30
CA VAL A 109 -38.61 10.99 36.68
C VAL A 109 -37.44 11.71 37.36
N GLN A 110 -37.60 12.09 38.62
CA GLN A 110 -36.49 12.67 39.40
C GLN A 110 -35.44 11.61 39.73
N GLY A 111 -34.17 11.87 39.39
CA GLY A 111 -33.02 11.01 39.69
C GLY A 111 -32.08 11.60 40.74
N ARG A 112 -31.47 10.74 41.55
CA ARG A 112 -30.43 11.10 42.54
C ARG A 112 -29.04 10.73 42.01
N GLY A 113 -28.04 11.57 42.26
CA GLY A 113 -26.65 11.26 41.90
C GLY A 113 -26.38 11.23 40.40
N ILE A 114 -27.06 12.08 39.63
CA ILE A 114 -26.93 12.22 38.17
C ILE A 114 -26.48 13.63 37.73
N ASP A 115 -25.99 14.45 38.67
CA ASP A 115 -25.44 15.79 38.39
C ASP A 115 -24.14 15.64 37.58
N GLY A 116 -24.12 16.16 36.35
CA GLY A 116 -23.06 15.95 35.37
C GLY A 116 -22.96 14.50 34.89
N VAL A 117 -24.08 13.84 34.58
CA VAL A 117 -24.10 12.45 34.08
C VAL A 117 -23.29 12.28 32.77
N ARG A 118 -22.32 11.37 32.76
CA ARG A 118 -21.35 11.21 31.65
C ARG A 118 -21.51 9.93 30.85
N LYS A 119 -21.63 8.79 31.54
CA LYS A 119 -21.67 7.49 30.88
C LYS A 119 -22.59 6.51 31.59
N THR A 120 -23.18 5.60 30.83
CA THR A 120 -23.95 4.48 31.36
C THR A 120 -23.37 3.13 30.95
N VAL A 121 -23.59 2.12 31.78
CA VAL A 121 -23.34 0.70 31.46
C VAL A 121 -24.54 -0.14 31.88
N ILE A 122 -24.77 -1.23 31.15
CA ILE A 122 -25.90 -2.15 31.36
C ILE A 122 -25.35 -3.55 31.62
N THR A 123 -25.99 -4.29 32.51
CA THR A 123 -25.65 -5.69 32.78
C THR A 123 -25.89 -6.58 31.57
N SER A 124 -25.16 -7.68 31.44
CA SER A 124 -25.35 -8.63 30.34
C SER A 124 -26.79 -9.15 30.25
N ASP A 125 -27.46 -9.35 31.40
CA ASP A 125 -28.86 -9.76 31.49
C ASP A 125 -29.88 -8.64 31.19
N GLY A 126 -29.41 -7.42 30.96
CA GLY A 126 -30.20 -6.25 30.63
C GLY A 126 -31.09 -5.70 31.75
N LYS A 127 -30.98 -6.20 32.98
CA LYS A 127 -31.89 -5.84 34.10
C LYS A 127 -31.47 -4.62 34.90
N TYR A 128 -30.21 -4.20 34.82
CA TYR A 128 -29.72 -3.07 35.60
C TYR A 128 -28.88 -2.13 34.75
N LEU A 129 -29.01 -0.85 35.03
CA LEU A 129 -28.25 0.22 34.42
C LEU A 129 -27.55 1.03 35.51
N TYR A 130 -26.27 1.31 35.29
CA TYR A 130 -25.45 2.14 36.17
C TYR A 130 -25.03 3.39 35.41
N ALA A 131 -25.17 4.55 36.02
CA ALA A 131 -24.78 5.82 35.44
C ALA A 131 -23.72 6.49 36.31
N VAL A 132 -22.61 6.91 35.70
CA VAL A 132 -21.60 7.72 36.36
C VAL A 132 -21.88 9.20 36.13
N ALA A 133 -21.71 9.99 37.17
CA ALA A 133 -21.94 11.43 37.15
C ALA A 133 -20.82 12.16 37.87
N GLY A 134 -20.35 13.26 37.28
CA GLY A 134 -19.24 14.05 37.80
C GLY A 134 -19.26 15.45 37.20
N SER A 135 -19.43 16.45 38.07
CA SER A 135 -19.42 17.86 37.69
C SER A 135 -18.09 18.50 38.08
N GLN A 136 -17.53 19.29 37.16
CA GLN A 136 -16.39 20.18 37.45
C GLN A 136 -16.83 21.42 38.23
N ASP A 137 -18.13 21.75 38.17
CA ASP A 137 -18.68 23.02 38.62
C ASP A 137 -19.78 22.81 39.67
N GLY A 138 -19.42 23.03 40.93
CA GLY A 138 -20.35 23.16 42.03
C GLY A 138 -19.68 23.84 43.22
N THR A 139 -20.35 24.82 43.82
CA THR A 139 -19.98 25.31 45.14
C THR A 139 -20.97 24.76 46.16
N ASP A 140 -20.52 24.35 47.35
CA ASP A 140 -21.46 24.14 48.44
C ASP A 140 -22.14 25.47 48.79
N ASN A 141 -23.16 25.42 49.65
CA ASN A 141 -23.83 26.64 50.15
C ASN A 141 -22.88 27.57 50.95
N HIS A 142 -21.58 27.27 51.04
CA HIS A 142 -20.52 28.08 51.63
C HIS A 142 -19.48 28.59 50.61
N GLY A 143 -19.67 28.35 49.30
CA GLY A 143 -18.76 28.84 48.27
C GLY A 143 -17.51 27.97 48.03
N ASN A 144 -17.44 26.77 48.61
CA ASN A 144 -16.32 25.85 48.37
C ASN A 144 -16.56 25.05 47.09
N VAL A 145 -15.61 25.02 46.17
CA VAL A 145 -15.65 24.13 45.00
C VAL A 145 -15.74 22.68 45.49
N ILE A 146 -16.90 22.07 45.33
CA ILE A 146 -17.08 20.63 45.46
C ILE A 146 -17.12 20.11 44.04
N ALA A 147 -16.30 19.12 43.76
CA ALA A 147 -16.44 18.32 42.55
C ALA A 147 -17.14 17.01 42.93
N PRO A 148 -18.47 17.03 43.16
CA PRO A 148 -19.17 15.82 43.53
C PRO A 148 -19.10 14.83 42.37
N GLY A 149 -18.93 13.56 42.70
CA GLY A 149 -19.20 12.49 41.74
C GLY A 149 -19.94 11.36 42.40
N ALA A 150 -20.68 10.64 41.57
CA ALA A 150 -21.64 9.65 42.00
C ALA A 150 -21.81 8.54 40.96
N VAL A 151 -22.36 7.42 41.45
CA VAL A 151 -22.87 6.31 40.65
C VAL A 151 -24.34 6.17 40.97
N ALA A 152 -25.22 6.42 40.01
CA ALA A 152 -26.65 6.19 40.13
C ALA A 152 -27.01 4.78 39.63
N ILE A 153 -27.94 4.13 40.32
CA ILE A 153 -28.26 2.71 40.15
C ILE A 153 -29.74 2.54 39.82
N PHE A 154 -30.02 1.92 38.67
CA PHE A 154 -31.37 1.73 38.17
C PHE A 154 -31.66 0.25 37.88
N SER A 155 -32.87 -0.17 38.22
CA SER A 155 -33.48 -1.38 37.64
C SER A 155 -34.12 -1.03 36.30
N ARG A 156 -34.09 -1.97 35.35
CA ARG A 156 -34.63 -1.83 34.00
C ARG A 156 -35.73 -2.87 33.77
N ASP A 157 -36.86 -2.41 33.25
CA ASP A 157 -37.85 -3.30 32.63
C ASP A 157 -37.37 -3.62 31.21
N THR A 158 -37.01 -4.88 30.97
CA THR A 158 -36.46 -5.31 29.66
C THR A 158 -37.47 -5.27 28.54
N SER A 159 -38.77 -5.26 28.85
CA SER A 159 -39.85 -5.24 27.86
C SER A 159 -40.21 -3.82 27.41
N THR A 160 -40.08 -2.85 28.30
CA THR A 160 -40.46 -1.45 28.03
C THR A 160 -39.28 -0.51 27.91
N GLY A 161 -38.07 -0.94 28.34
CA GLY A 161 -36.88 -0.11 28.41
C GLY A 161 -36.89 0.94 29.52
N GLN A 162 -37.98 1.06 30.27
CA GLN A 162 -38.09 2.02 31.37
C GLN A 162 -37.08 1.67 32.47
N ILE A 163 -36.43 2.70 33.02
CA ILE A 163 -35.55 2.58 34.18
C ILE A 163 -36.21 3.16 35.42
N THR A 164 -36.00 2.50 36.55
CA THR A 164 -36.47 2.93 37.87
C THR A 164 -35.28 2.91 38.84
N GLN A 165 -34.97 4.07 39.43
CA GLN A 165 -33.88 4.17 40.39
C GLN A 165 -34.18 3.32 41.63
N LEU A 166 -33.19 2.60 42.15
CA LEU A 166 -33.40 1.81 43.37
C LEU A 166 -33.81 2.71 44.55
N ALA A 167 -34.61 2.16 45.45
CA ALA A 167 -35.19 2.90 46.56
C ALA A 167 -34.16 3.28 47.63
N GLY A 168 -34.35 4.43 48.27
CA GLY A 168 -33.50 4.90 49.36
C GLY A 168 -32.04 5.08 48.93
N LYS A 169 -31.11 4.80 49.86
CA LYS A 169 -29.66 4.95 49.63
C LYS A 169 -29.09 3.97 48.62
N ASP A 170 -29.78 2.87 48.35
CA ASP A 170 -29.35 1.85 47.38
C ASP A 170 -29.41 2.35 45.93
N GLY A 171 -30.09 3.48 45.68
CA GLY A 171 -30.18 4.09 44.36
C GLY A 171 -28.95 4.87 43.92
N CYS A 172 -27.99 5.15 44.82
CA CYS A 172 -26.78 5.88 44.45
C CYS A 172 -25.65 5.74 45.47
N ILE A 173 -24.41 5.90 45.00
CA ILE A 173 -23.20 6.09 45.82
C ILE A 173 -22.56 7.42 45.43
N SER A 174 -22.17 8.27 46.38
CA SER A 174 -21.59 9.60 46.13
C SER A 174 -20.43 9.91 47.09
N ASP A 175 -19.42 10.65 46.64
CA ASP A 175 -18.26 11.06 47.47
C ASP A 175 -18.65 11.92 48.68
N SER A 176 -19.69 12.77 48.53
CA SER A 176 -20.22 13.62 49.61
C SER A 176 -21.39 12.97 50.38
N GLY A 177 -21.87 11.81 49.93
CA GLY A 177 -23.10 11.18 50.42
C GLY A 177 -24.39 11.97 50.14
N ASN A 178 -24.35 13.04 49.32
CA ASN A 178 -25.46 13.94 48.97
C ASN A 178 -26.35 14.31 50.18
N GLY A 179 -25.76 14.74 51.30
CA GLY A 179 -26.53 15.13 52.48
C GLY A 179 -27.34 14.00 53.15
N GLY A 180 -27.08 12.74 52.80
CA GLY A 180 -27.73 11.56 53.39
C GLY A 180 -28.62 10.76 52.44
N ASP A 181 -28.80 11.18 51.18
CA ASP A 181 -29.68 10.51 50.21
C ASP A 181 -29.01 9.39 49.41
N CYS A 182 -27.67 9.37 49.38
CA CYS A 182 -26.87 8.32 48.75
C CYS A 182 -26.00 7.61 49.80
N ASN A 183 -25.57 6.40 49.48
CA ASN A 183 -24.46 5.78 50.21
C ASN A 183 -23.18 6.60 49.99
N GLN A 184 -22.36 6.74 51.03
CA GLN A 184 -21.07 7.43 50.90
C GLN A 184 -20.07 6.51 50.21
N GLY A 185 -19.42 7.02 49.17
CA GLY A 185 -18.31 6.38 48.48
C GLY A 185 -16.99 7.11 48.73
N VAL A 186 -15.89 6.47 48.34
CA VAL A 186 -14.53 7.02 48.35
C VAL A 186 -13.95 6.96 46.94
N GLY A 187 -13.15 7.93 46.54
CA GLY A 187 -12.47 7.88 45.24
C GLY A 187 -13.38 8.24 44.05
N LEU A 188 -14.46 8.99 44.29
CA LEU A 188 -15.48 9.32 43.30
C LEU A 188 -15.51 10.80 42.90
N LYS A 189 -14.56 11.64 43.33
CA LYS A 189 -14.59 13.07 42.98
C LYS A 189 -14.46 13.25 41.47
N ASN A 190 -15.43 13.95 40.89
CA ASN A 190 -15.55 14.15 39.44
C ASN A 190 -15.44 12.81 38.68
N ALA A 191 -16.38 11.90 38.92
CA ALA A 191 -16.36 10.60 38.30
C ALA A 191 -16.56 10.70 36.77
N THR A 192 -15.66 10.07 35.99
CA THR A 192 -15.52 10.31 34.54
C THR A 192 -16.02 9.14 33.69
N ASP A 193 -15.69 7.91 34.05
CA ASP A 193 -16.00 6.69 33.30
C ASP A 193 -16.39 5.53 34.23
N ILE A 194 -17.07 4.54 33.65
CA ILE A 194 -17.60 3.38 34.34
C ILE A 194 -17.52 2.14 33.45
N ALA A 195 -17.05 1.03 34.01
CA ALA A 195 -17.02 -0.28 33.37
C ALA A 195 -17.58 -1.36 34.29
N ILE A 196 -18.26 -2.36 33.70
CA ILE A 196 -18.74 -3.56 34.39
C ILE A 196 -17.94 -4.77 33.89
N ASP A 197 -17.60 -5.70 34.80
CA ASP A 197 -16.89 -6.91 34.38
C ASP A 197 -17.79 -7.87 33.57
N PRO A 198 -17.19 -8.77 32.76
CA PRO A 198 -17.94 -9.71 31.92
C PRO A 198 -18.86 -10.69 32.67
N LEU A 199 -18.74 -10.81 33.99
CA LEU A 199 -19.56 -11.69 34.84
C LEU A 199 -20.67 -10.91 35.57
N ASP A 200 -20.80 -9.60 35.32
CA ASP A 200 -21.68 -8.67 36.03
C ASP A 200 -21.51 -8.71 37.56
N GLN A 201 -20.28 -8.94 38.04
CA GLN A 201 -20.02 -9.06 39.49
C GLN A 201 -19.54 -7.76 40.11
N ASN A 202 -18.82 -6.94 39.35
CA ASN A 202 -18.13 -5.76 39.84
C ASN A 202 -18.20 -4.61 38.85
N VAL A 203 -18.20 -3.40 39.41
CA VAL A 203 -18.24 -2.13 38.68
C VAL A 203 -17.01 -1.32 39.07
N TYR A 204 -16.34 -0.75 38.08
CA TYR A 204 -15.12 0.05 38.20
C TYR A 204 -15.42 1.47 37.73
N VAL A 205 -15.00 2.47 38.51
CA VAL A 205 -15.30 3.88 38.25
C VAL A 205 -14.05 4.73 38.44
N THR A 206 -13.73 5.56 37.46
CA THR A 206 -12.63 6.52 37.54
C THR A 206 -13.12 7.81 38.21
N GLY A 207 -12.39 8.27 39.22
CA GLY A 207 -12.60 9.57 39.88
C GLY A 207 -11.47 10.52 39.57
N ARG A 208 -11.64 11.40 38.56
CA ARG A 208 -10.56 12.23 38.02
C ARG A 208 -9.89 13.10 39.09
N PHE A 209 -10.64 13.68 40.02
CA PHE A 209 -10.08 14.55 41.06
C PHE A 209 -9.85 13.82 42.40
N SER A 210 -10.11 12.52 42.41
CA SER A 210 -9.66 11.63 43.47
C SER A 210 -8.36 10.93 43.11
N ASP A 211 -7.87 11.08 41.88
CA ASP A 211 -6.73 10.35 41.33
C ASP A 211 -6.87 8.84 41.58
N ALA A 212 -8.11 8.33 41.42
CA ALA A 212 -8.48 7.02 41.94
C ALA A 212 -9.39 6.21 41.01
N LEU A 213 -9.26 4.89 41.14
CA LEU A 213 -10.18 3.88 40.65
C LEU A 213 -11.00 3.34 41.83
N ALA A 214 -12.30 3.64 41.86
CA ALA A 214 -13.25 3.10 42.81
C ALA A 214 -13.80 1.74 42.33
N ILE A 215 -13.97 0.79 43.25
CA ILE A 215 -14.34 -0.60 42.95
C ILE A 215 -15.57 -1.00 43.76
N PHE A 216 -16.62 -1.48 43.09
CA PHE A 216 -17.89 -1.84 43.72
C PHE A 216 -18.29 -3.28 43.45
N ALA A 217 -18.69 -4.01 44.49
CA ALA A 217 -19.36 -5.29 44.31
C ALA A 217 -20.81 -5.08 43.96
N ARG A 218 -21.25 -5.76 42.92
CA ARG A 218 -22.65 -5.87 42.55
C ARG A 218 -23.26 -7.07 43.26
N LYS A 219 -24.45 -6.87 43.81
CA LYS A 219 -25.34 -7.95 44.23
C LYS A 219 -26.24 -8.34 43.05
N PRO A 220 -26.03 -9.48 42.37
CA PRO A 220 -26.67 -9.73 41.08
C PRO A 220 -28.20 -9.77 41.12
N SER A 221 -28.78 -10.21 42.23
CA SER A 221 -30.23 -10.31 42.41
C SER A 221 -30.95 -8.97 42.59
N THR A 222 -30.22 -7.91 43.00
CA THR A 222 -30.82 -6.61 43.33
C THR A 222 -30.18 -5.44 42.58
N GLY A 223 -29.03 -5.65 41.94
CA GLY A 223 -28.25 -4.61 41.28
C GLY A 223 -27.54 -3.64 42.22
N GLN A 224 -27.74 -3.76 43.55
CA GLN A 224 -27.09 -2.92 44.55
C GLN A 224 -25.57 -2.99 44.45
N LEU A 225 -24.92 -1.85 44.68
CA LEU A 225 -23.46 -1.72 44.71
C LEU A 225 -22.95 -1.55 46.15
N SER A 226 -21.80 -2.14 46.46
CA SER A 226 -21.12 -2.00 47.75
C SER A 226 -19.61 -1.85 47.56
N GLN A 227 -19.03 -0.75 48.08
CA GLN A 227 -17.61 -0.47 47.90
C GLN A 227 -16.69 -1.29 48.81
N THR A 228 -17.19 -1.84 49.91
CA THR A 228 -16.36 -2.49 50.92
C THR A 228 -15.94 -3.92 50.58
N ALA A 229 -16.41 -4.48 49.46
CA ALA A 229 -16.41 -5.92 49.25
C ALA A 229 -15.27 -6.48 48.38
N ILE A 230 -14.41 -5.64 47.76
CA ILE A 230 -13.53 -6.12 46.66
C ILE A 230 -12.07 -5.69 46.73
N GLY A 231 -11.75 -4.58 47.37
CA GLY A 231 -10.40 -4.00 47.27
C GLY A 231 -9.57 -4.07 48.56
N PRO A 232 -8.29 -3.70 48.48
CA PRO A 232 -7.54 -3.19 49.63
C PRO A 232 -8.17 -1.87 50.13
N LYS A 233 -7.75 -1.36 51.30
CA LYS A 233 -8.45 -0.35 52.16
C LYS A 233 -9.59 0.45 51.46
N LYS A 234 -10.83 0.28 51.98
CA LYS A 234 -12.10 0.90 51.55
C LYS A 234 -12.55 0.73 50.08
N GLY A 235 -11.90 -0.11 49.26
CA GLY A 235 -12.40 -0.46 47.92
C GLY A 235 -12.10 0.58 46.85
N CYS A 236 -10.92 1.18 46.92
CA CYS A 236 -10.37 2.06 45.90
C CYS A 236 -8.84 1.91 45.82
N ILE A 237 -8.29 2.21 44.65
CA ILE A 237 -6.86 2.36 44.42
C ILE A 237 -6.62 3.80 43.94
N ALA A 238 -5.73 4.53 44.58
CA ALA A 238 -5.46 5.94 44.28
C ALA A 238 -3.97 6.20 44.07
N ASN A 239 -3.63 7.26 43.33
CA ASN A 239 -2.28 7.77 43.28
C ASN A 239 -1.83 8.14 44.71
N THR A 240 -0.56 7.88 45.05
CA THR A 240 -0.07 7.78 46.44
C THR A 240 -0.62 8.86 47.40
N GLY A 241 -1.01 8.47 48.62
CA GLY A 241 -1.23 9.42 49.71
C GLY A 241 -2.66 9.64 50.21
N ASP A 242 -3.68 9.01 49.62
CA ASP A 242 -5.00 8.92 50.26
C ASP A 242 -5.03 7.76 51.27
N ALA A 243 -5.02 8.08 52.57
CA ALA A 243 -5.09 7.11 53.66
C ALA A 243 -6.33 6.19 53.61
N SER A 244 -7.37 6.57 52.85
CA SER A 244 -8.60 5.82 52.65
C SER A 244 -8.52 4.79 51.54
N CYS A 245 -7.66 4.96 50.54
CA CYS A 245 -7.48 4.05 49.42
C CYS A 245 -6.17 3.27 49.55
N THR A 246 -5.96 2.35 48.61
CA THR A 246 -4.67 1.67 48.46
C THR A 246 -3.82 2.42 47.46
N ASP A 247 -2.53 2.58 47.75
CA ASP A 247 -1.62 3.25 46.84
C ASP A 247 -1.47 2.46 45.53
N GLY A 248 -1.58 3.16 44.42
CA GLY A 248 -1.25 2.71 43.07
C GLY A 248 -0.35 3.74 42.35
N ARG A 249 0.01 3.42 41.12
CA ARG A 249 0.80 4.27 40.20
C ARG A 249 0.04 4.52 38.91
N ALA A 250 0.41 5.58 38.16
CA ALA A 250 -0.21 5.94 36.88
C ALA A 250 -1.72 6.21 36.97
N LEU A 251 -2.14 6.90 38.05
CA LEU A 251 -3.53 7.18 38.36
C LEU A 251 -3.80 8.68 38.58
N ASP A 252 -2.93 9.58 38.12
CA ASP A 252 -3.21 11.02 38.20
C ASP A 252 -4.24 11.39 37.12
N GLY A 253 -5.37 11.98 37.51
CA GLY A 253 -6.42 12.39 36.56
C GLY A 253 -7.02 11.29 35.66
N PRO A 254 -7.47 10.14 36.19
CA PRO A 254 -8.02 9.03 35.39
C PRO A 254 -9.27 9.45 34.60
N GLN A 255 -9.29 9.17 33.29
CA GLN A 255 -10.42 9.46 32.40
C GLN A 255 -11.25 8.25 32.06
N ALA A 256 -10.60 7.14 31.69
CA ALA A 256 -11.27 5.99 31.13
C ALA A 256 -10.83 4.70 31.82
N VAL A 257 -11.73 3.72 31.86
CA VAL A 257 -11.46 2.39 32.41
C VAL A 257 -12.01 1.30 31.47
N ALA A 258 -11.18 0.30 31.21
CA ALA A 258 -11.57 -0.88 30.45
C ALA A 258 -11.29 -2.17 31.24
N VAL A 259 -12.26 -3.08 31.25
CA VAL A 259 -12.09 -4.44 31.76
C VAL A 259 -11.90 -5.37 30.56
N SER A 260 -10.91 -6.25 30.60
CA SER A 260 -10.70 -7.21 29.52
C SER A 260 -11.89 -8.18 29.39
N PRO A 261 -12.26 -8.63 28.17
CA PRO A 261 -13.38 -9.56 27.99
C PRO A 261 -13.19 -10.93 28.67
N ASP A 262 -11.95 -11.38 28.86
CA ASP A 262 -11.61 -12.55 29.67
C ASP A 262 -11.78 -12.33 31.20
N GLY A 263 -12.06 -11.09 31.62
CA GLY A 263 -12.30 -10.67 33.01
C GLY A 263 -11.05 -10.64 33.89
N ARG A 264 -9.84 -10.79 33.33
CA ARG A 264 -8.59 -10.97 34.09
C ARG A 264 -7.75 -9.71 34.27
N ALA A 265 -8.02 -8.63 33.54
CA ALA A 265 -7.29 -7.37 33.68
C ALA A 265 -8.21 -6.14 33.63
N VAL A 266 -7.76 -5.06 34.27
CA VAL A 266 -8.37 -3.73 34.20
C VAL A 266 -7.29 -2.72 33.81
N TYR A 267 -7.63 -1.84 32.87
CA TYR A 267 -6.77 -0.78 32.34
C TYR A 267 -7.40 0.57 32.65
N VAL A 268 -6.60 1.54 33.09
CA VAL A 268 -7.06 2.89 33.40
C VAL A 268 -6.20 3.90 32.65
N ALA A 269 -6.80 4.68 31.76
CA ALA A 269 -6.11 5.79 31.09
C ALA A 269 -6.16 7.05 31.96
N SER A 270 -4.99 7.62 32.24
CA SER A 270 -4.79 8.76 33.12
C SER A 270 -4.19 9.93 32.39
N GLU A 271 -5.01 10.97 32.20
CA GLU A 271 -4.70 12.13 31.36
C GLU A 271 -3.58 13.00 31.95
N VAL A 272 -3.51 13.13 33.28
CA VAL A 272 -2.57 14.07 33.92
C VAL A 272 -1.18 13.46 34.08
N SER A 273 -1.10 12.15 34.33
CA SER A 273 0.16 11.43 34.42
C SER A 273 0.61 10.80 33.10
N ASP A 274 0.01 11.16 31.96
CA ASP A 274 0.37 10.66 30.63
C ASP A 274 0.55 9.12 30.55
N SER A 275 -0.31 8.38 31.24
CA SER A 275 -0.07 6.98 31.55
C SER A 275 -1.31 6.09 31.54
N VAL A 276 -1.08 4.78 31.45
CA VAL A 276 -2.10 3.75 31.57
C VAL A 276 -1.74 2.80 32.71
N ALA A 277 -2.53 2.78 33.79
CA ALA A 277 -2.36 1.80 34.86
C ALA A 277 -2.89 0.42 34.46
N VAL A 278 -2.16 -0.64 34.83
CA VAL A 278 -2.49 -2.04 34.53
C VAL A 278 -2.74 -2.81 35.82
N PHE A 279 -3.91 -3.42 35.95
CA PHE A 279 -4.26 -4.26 37.09
C PHE A 279 -4.62 -5.67 36.66
N THR A 280 -4.11 -6.67 37.40
CA THR A 280 -4.64 -8.03 37.36
C THR A 280 -5.91 -8.12 38.21
N ARG A 281 -6.90 -8.87 37.74
CA ARG A 281 -8.20 -9.05 38.39
C ARG A 281 -8.40 -10.50 38.81
N ASN A 282 -8.74 -10.70 40.07
CA ASN A 282 -9.26 -11.99 40.53
C ASN A 282 -10.70 -12.16 40.01
N THR A 283 -10.93 -13.14 39.14
CA THR A 283 -12.23 -13.32 38.48
C THR A 283 -13.38 -13.73 39.39
N THR A 284 -13.08 -14.20 40.60
CA THR A 284 -14.07 -14.62 41.59
C THR A 284 -14.46 -13.50 42.55
N THR A 285 -13.48 -12.69 42.96
CA THR A 285 -13.71 -11.65 43.97
C THR A 285 -13.78 -10.25 43.39
N GLY A 286 -13.23 -10.03 42.19
CA GLY A 286 -13.04 -8.71 41.60
C GLY A 286 -11.80 -7.97 42.05
N ALA A 287 -11.06 -8.53 43.01
CA ALA A 287 -9.95 -7.84 43.65
C ALA A 287 -8.86 -7.54 42.64
N LEU A 288 -8.39 -6.29 42.68
CA LEU A 288 -7.35 -5.79 41.78
C LEU A 288 -5.99 -5.86 42.46
N THR A 289 -4.97 -6.22 41.68
CA THR A 289 -3.57 -6.18 42.09
C THR A 289 -2.77 -5.53 40.96
N GLN A 290 -2.06 -4.44 41.27
CA GLN A 290 -1.14 -3.80 40.32
C GLN A 290 0.16 -4.61 40.28
N PRO A 291 0.57 -5.17 39.13
CA PRO A 291 1.89 -5.78 38.99
C PRO A 291 3.02 -4.80 39.32
N SER A 292 4.14 -5.33 39.82
CA SER A 292 5.33 -4.53 40.12
C SER A 292 6.10 -4.16 38.86
N GLY A 293 6.82 -3.03 38.90
CA GLY A 293 7.67 -2.59 37.79
C GLY A 293 6.86 -2.21 36.55
N THR A 294 7.45 -2.42 35.37
CA THR A 294 6.90 -2.02 34.07
C THR A 294 5.62 -2.78 33.69
N ALA A 295 5.38 -3.96 34.27
CA ALA A 295 4.16 -4.72 34.01
C ALA A 295 2.89 -4.08 34.58
N GLY A 296 3.03 -3.10 35.50
CA GLY A 296 1.91 -2.47 36.19
C GLY A 296 1.43 -1.15 35.61
N CYS A 297 2.12 -0.60 34.62
CA CYS A 297 1.75 0.66 33.98
C CYS A 297 2.55 0.93 32.70
N LEU A 298 1.92 1.70 31.80
CA LEU A 298 2.58 2.40 30.70
C LEU A 298 2.68 3.89 31.06
N ASP A 299 3.76 4.55 30.69
CA ASP A 299 3.96 6.00 30.80
C ASP A 299 4.56 6.53 29.50
N GLU A 300 4.23 7.76 29.10
CA GLU A 300 4.72 8.33 27.83
C GLU A 300 6.24 8.26 27.66
N THR A 301 6.98 8.43 28.76
CA THR A 301 8.46 8.47 28.77
C THR A 301 9.10 7.37 29.60
N GLY A 302 8.29 6.50 30.22
CA GLY A 302 8.75 5.40 31.09
C GLY A 302 9.05 5.84 32.53
N ASP A 303 8.48 6.94 32.99
CA ASP A 303 8.66 7.46 34.34
C ASP A 303 7.99 6.55 35.41
N GLU A 304 8.33 6.77 36.69
CA GLU A 304 7.80 6.04 37.86
C GLU A 304 7.91 4.49 37.80
N GLY A 305 8.85 3.98 37.00
CA GLY A 305 9.05 2.55 36.80
C GLY A 305 7.94 1.89 35.97
N CYS A 306 7.30 2.67 35.10
CA CYS A 306 6.37 2.21 34.07
C CYS A 306 7.11 1.89 32.77
N PHE A 307 6.46 1.12 31.89
CA PHE A 307 6.97 0.86 30.55
C PHE A 307 6.83 2.11 29.67
N ASP A 308 7.83 2.43 28.84
CA ASP A 308 7.74 3.51 27.84
C ASP A 308 6.67 3.18 26.78
N GLY A 309 5.53 3.84 26.91
CA GLY A 309 4.38 3.71 26.03
C GLY A 309 4.56 4.44 24.71
N SER A 310 5.24 5.60 24.72
CA SER A 310 5.45 6.61 23.66
C SER A 310 4.29 6.85 22.69
N ASN A 311 3.90 8.12 22.51
CA ASN A 311 2.70 8.60 21.80
C ASN A 311 1.37 8.34 22.54
N ILE A 312 1.40 8.38 23.86
CA ILE A 312 0.29 8.31 24.79
C ILE A 312 0.14 9.55 25.69
N ASP A 313 0.81 10.69 25.40
CA ASP A 313 0.58 11.99 26.09
C ASP A 313 -0.93 12.37 26.10
N ALA A 314 -1.44 12.60 27.31
CA ALA A 314 -2.85 12.76 27.67
C ALA A 314 -3.76 11.63 27.13
N PRO A 315 -3.60 10.37 27.61
CA PRO A 315 -4.44 9.27 27.19
C PRO A 315 -5.86 9.50 27.72
N HIS A 316 -6.82 9.58 26.80
CA HIS A 316 -8.20 9.94 27.12
C HIS A 316 -9.16 8.75 27.12
N ASP A 317 -8.87 7.73 26.30
CA ASP A 317 -9.68 6.51 26.24
C ASP A 317 -8.81 5.28 26.00
N VAL A 318 -9.27 4.14 26.51
CA VAL A 318 -8.59 2.84 26.41
C VAL A 318 -9.62 1.74 26.19
N VAL A 319 -9.31 0.81 25.28
CA VAL A 319 -10.21 -0.31 24.98
C VAL A 319 -9.44 -1.60 24.78
N VAL A 320 -10.04 -2.72 25.17
CA VAL A 320 -9.49 -4.07 24.99
C VAL A 320 -10.25 -4.77 23.86
N SER A 321 -9.54 -5.41 22.94
CA SER A 321 -10.17 -6.16 21.84
C SER A 321 -11.08 -7.29 22.34
N PRO A 322 -12.17 -7.63 21.63
CA PRO A 322 -13.09 -8.71 22.01
C PRO A 322 -12.42 -10.07 22.27
N ASP A 323 -11.35 -10.38 21.54
CA ASP A 323 -10.52 -11.58 21.72
C ASP A 323 -9.59 -11.53 22.94
N SER A 324 -9.59 -10.43 23.70
CA SER A 324 -8.76 -10.16 24.89
C SER A 324 -7.24 -10.11 24.66
N LYS A 325 -6.79 -10.04 23.40
CA LYS A 325 -5.36 -10.11 23.04
C LYS A 325 -4.68 -8.76 22.84
N HIS A 326 -5.43 -7.68 22.61
CA HIS A 326 -4.86 -6.39 22.26
C HIS A 326 -5.53 -5.25 23.02
N VAL A 327 -4.77 -4.17 23.25
CA VAL A 327 -5.24 -2.95 23.90
C VAL A 327 -4.91 -1.76 23.00
N TYR A 328 -5.87 -0.85 22.85
CA TYR A 328 -5.74 0.36 22.05
C TYR A 328 -5.95 1.57 22.94
N VAL A 329 -5.06 2.56 22.82
CA VAL A 329 -5.08 3.79 23.61
C VAL A 329 -5.21 4.97 22.67
N ALA A 330 -6.21 5.82 22.90
CA ALA A 330 -6.38 7.09 22.21
C ALA A 330 -5.83 8.22 23.09
N ALA A 331 -4.89 8.99 22.55
CA ALA A 331 -4.15 10.01 23.29
C ALA A 331 -4.30 11.39 22.66
N GLN A 332 -4.87 12.31 23.44
CA GLN A 332 -5.35 13.61 22.96
C GLN A 332 -4.21 14.52 22.51
N THR A 333 -3.22 14.74 23.37
CA THR A 333 -2.10 15.64 23.10
C THR A 333 -1.13 15.01 22.11
N SER A 334 -0.93 13.70 22.20
CA SER A 334 -0.17 12.94 21.19
C SER A 334 -0.83 12.97 19.81
N LYS A 335 -2.15 13.20 19.74
CA LYS A 335 -2.97 13.13 18.51
C LYS A 335 -2.82 11.76 17.84
N ALA A 336 -2.85 10.72 18.66
CA ALA A 336 -2.42 9.38 18.27
C ALA A 336 -3.35 8.28 18.80
N ILE A 337 -3.33 7.16 18.07
CA ILE A 337 -3.81 5.86 18.55
C ILE A 337 -2.64 4.88 18.54
N THR A 338 -2.47 4.17 19.65
CA THR A 338 -1.34 3.27 19.89
C THR A 338 -1.85 1.89 20.29
N ALA A 339 -1.32 0.85 19.65
CA ALA A 339 -1.71 -0.54 19.84
C ALA A 339 -0.69 -1.33 20.67
N TYR A 340 -1.18 -2.20 21.54
CA TYR A 340 -0.38 -3.04 22.42
C TYR A 340 -0.88 -4.49 22.38
N THR A 341 0.04 -5.45 22.37
CA THR A 341 -0.26 -6.86 22.66
C THR A 341 -0.40 -7.04 24.16
N ARG A 342 -1.41 -7.80 24.57
CA ARG A 342 -1.73 -8.10 25.97
C ARG A 342 -1.31 -9.53 26.32
N ASN A 343 -0.55 -9.68 27.39
CA ASN A 343 -0.39 -10.98 28.04
C ASN A 343 -1.69 -11.35 28.76
N THR A 344 -2.41 -12.38 28.28
CA THR A 344 -3.73 -12.77 28.82
C THR A 344 -3.71 -13.39 30.21
N THR A 345 -2.51 -13.67 30.75
CA THR A 345 -2.34 -14.17 32.11
C THR A 345 -2.00 -13.06 33.08
N THR A 346 -1.09 -12.15 32.71
CA THR A 346 -0.58 -11.11 33.62
C THR A 346 -1.22 -9.74 33.38
N GLY A 347 -1.91 -9.53 32.25
CA GLY A 347 -2.42 -8.23 31.83
C GLY A 347 -1.35 -7.27 31.30
N GLU A 348 -0.06 -7.63 31.38
CA GLU A 348 1.06 -6.82 30.91
C GLU A 348 0.92 -6.47 29.42
N LEU A 349 1.30 -5.24 29.08
CA LEU A 349 1.21 -4.69 27.73
C LEU A 349 2.60 -4.61 27.11
N THR A 350 2.71 -5.09 25.87
CA THR A 350 3.90 -4.92 25.04
C THR A 350 3.50 -4.13 23.81
N LYS A 351 4.21 -3.04 23.52
CA LYS A 351 3.95 -2.21 22.35
C LYS A 351 4.04 -3.05 21.08
N LEU A 352 3.03 -2.92 20.20
CA LEU A 352 3.08 -3.58 18.91
C LEU A 352 4.30 -3.05 18.14
N VAL A 353 5.16 -3.98 17.69
CA VAL A 353 6.53 -3.79 17.16
C VAL A 353 6.79 -2.39 16.59
N THR A 354 7.86 -1.75 17.08
CA THR A 354 8.40 -0.48 16.58
C THR A 354 8.45 -0.45 15.05
N GLY A 355 7.52 0.30 14.47
CA GLY A 355 7.18 0.32 13.05
C GLY A 355 5.79 0.94 12.88
N THR A 356 5.49 1.45 11.68
CA THR A 356 4.29 2.25 11.37
C THR A 356 2.95 1.49 11.46
N THR A 357 2.93 0.21 11.83
CA THR A 357 1.73 -0.65 11.86
C THR A 357 1.00 -0.66 13.21
N GLY A 358 1.68 -0.29 14.29
CA GLY A 358 1.13 -0.26 15.66
C GLY A 358 0.76 1.13 16.18
N CYS A 359 1.10 2.19 15.45
CA CYS A 359 0.82 3.55 15.86
C CYS A 359 0.48 4.45 14.69
N TYR A 360 -0.55 5.26 14.89
CA TYR A 360 -1.03 6.26 13.95
C TYR A 360 -1.12 7.61 14.64
N ARG A 361 -0.63 8.66 13.97
CA ARG A 361 -0.57 10.01 14.53
C ARG A 361 -0.90 11.07 13.48
N HIS A 362 -1.60 12.12 13.89
CA HIS A 362 -1.80 13.28 13.02
C HIS A 362 -0.47 13.95 12.66
N GLY A 363 -0.11 13.96 11.38
CA GLY A 363 1.16 14.48 10.87
C GLY A 363 2.33 13.48 10.92
N GLY A 364 2.09 12.25 11.40
CA GLY A 364 3.11 11.20 11.54
C GLY A 364 4.26 11.53 12.50
N GLY A 365 5.38 10.83 12.31
CA GLY A 365 6.60 10.99 13.12
C GLY A 365 6.57 10.19 14.43
N ALA A 366 7.65 10.26 15.22
CA ALA A 366 7.78 9.57 16.51
C ALA A 366 7.49 8.05 16.48
N GLY A 367 7.77 7.41 15.33
CA GLY A 367 7.51 5.98 15.11
C GLY A 367 6.08 5.65 14.65
N CYS A 368 5.24 6.64 14.40
CA CYS A 368 3.84 6.47 13.99
C CYS A 368 3.62 6.83 12.51
N LYS A 369 2.70 6.13 11.86
CA LYS A 369 2.25 6.43 10.50
C LYS A 369 1.39 7.70 10.51
N ASP A 370 1.57 8.57 9.51
CA ASP A 370 0.65 9.69 9.34
C ASP A 370 -0.75 9.16 9.00
N THR A 371 -1.74 9.66 9.71
CA THR A 371 -3.14 9.51 9.35
C THR A 371 -3.87 10.80 9.65
N ARG A 372 -4.80 11.13 8.77
CA ARG A 372 -5.75 12.21 8.97
C ARG A 372 -7.14 11.68 8.63
N PRO A 373 -8.17 12.12 9.36
CA PRO A 373 -8.14 12.94 10.57
C PRO A 373 -7.70 12.12 11.80
N LEU A 374 -7.11 12.76 12.81
CA LEU A 374 -6.82 12.16 14.13
C LEU A 374 -6.44 13.24 15.15
N ASP A 375 -7.00 14.45 14.98
CA ASP A 375 -6.63 15.59 15.81
C ASP A 375 -7.43 15.53 17.13
N PHE A 376 -6.74 15.50 18.28
CA PHE A 376 -7.36 15.37 19.61
C PHE A 376 -8.39 14.22 19.71
N PRO A 377 -7.95 12.95 19.62
CA PRO A 377 -8.85 11.81 19.73
C PRO A 377 -9.56 11.78 21.09
N THR A 378 -10.89 11.68 21.08
CA THR A 378 -11.77 11.73 22.26
C THR A 378 -12.20 10.36 22.74
N SER A 379 -12.31 9.37 21.85
CA SER A 379 -12.69 8.00 22.22
C SER A 379 -12.14 7.01 21.22
N VAL A 380 -11.92 5.77 21.67
CA VAL A 380 -11.58 4.62 20.85
C VAL A 380 -12.57 3.49 21.11
N SER A 381 -13.05 2.83 20.06
CA SER A 381 -14.02 1.73 20.16
C SER A 381 -13.75 0.66 19.11
N LEU A 382 -14.02 -0.60 19.46
CA LEU A 382 -13.99 -1.71 18.50
C LEU A 382 -15.41 -2.11 18.10
N SER A 383 -15.57 -2.52 16.85
CA SER A 383 -16.75 -3.25 16.41
C SER A 383 -16.95 -4.52 17.25
N PRO A 384 -18.19 -5.02 17.44
CA PRO A 384 -18.45 -6.23 18.23
C PRO A 384 -17.74 -7.49 17.71
N ASP A 385 -17.53 -7.59 16.40
CA ASP A 385 -16.73 -8.65 15.74
C ASP A 385 -15.21 -8.47 15.97
N GLY A 386 -14.76 -7.29 16.39
CA GLY A 386 -13.36 -6.96 16.61
C GLY A 386 -12.55 -6.72 15.34
N ALA A 387 -13.19 -6.60 14.18
CA ALA A 387 -12.55 -6.39 12.88
C ALA A 387 -12.12 -4.94 12.63
N ASN A 388 -12.82 -3.95 13.22
CA ASN A 388 -12.54 -2.54 12.99
C ASN A 388 -12.32 -1.78 14.31
N VAL A 389 -11.43 -0.78 14.25
CA VAL A 389 -11.19 0.19 15.32
C VAL A 389 -11.62 1.57 14.85
N TYR A 390 -12.38 2.25 15.68
CA TYR A 390 -12.96 3.56 15.42
C TYR A 390 -12.43 4.56 16.43
N VAL A 391 -11.96 5.71 15.95
CA VAL A 391 -11.48 6.79 16.79
C VAL A 391 -12.28 8.04 16.50
N THR A 392 -12.96 8.59 17.50
CA THR A 392 -13.57 9.92 17.38
C THR A 392 -12.53 10.98 17.72
N SER A 393 -12.57 12.12 17.02
CA SER A 393 -11.65 13.24 17.18
C SER A 393 -12.45 14.54 17.24
N ALA A 394 -12.11 15.40 18.20
CA ALA A 394 -12.74 16.71 18.38
C ALA A 394 -11.72 17.72 18.92
N PRO A 395 -11.53 18.88 18.28
CA PRO A 395 -10.62 19.91 18.78
C PRO A 395 -11.20 20.60 20.03
N PHE A 396 -10.35 20.88 21.01
CA PHE A 396 -10.70 21.74 22.16
C PHE A 396 -10.70 23.26 21.81
N GLY A 397 -10.90 23.62 20.54
CA GLY A 397 -10.77 24.99 20.02
C GLY A 397 -12.10 25.74 19.90
N PRO A 398 -12.09 27.09 19.80
CA PRO A 398 -13.28 27.87 19.49
C PRO A 398 -13.87 27.49 18.11
N PRO A 399 -15.14 27.82 17.83
CA PRO A 399 -15.77 27.53 16.54
C PRO A 399 -14.91 28.00 15.36
N GLY A 400 -14.59 27.09 14.43
CA GLY A 400 -13.73 27.36 13.26
C GLY A 400 -12.37 26.65 13.23
N ALA A 401 -12.21 25.56 13.97
CA ALA A 401 -11.07 24.65 13.85
C ALA A 401 -10.93 24.10 12.40
N PRO A 402 -9.75 23.57 12.03
CA PRO A 402 -9.51 23.03 10.68
C PRO A 402 -10.56 21.98 10.30
N ALA A 403 -10.87 21.88 9.00
CA ALA A 403 -11.96 21.05 8.49
C ALA A 403 -11.81 19.53 8.77
N ASP A 404 -10.63 19.10 9.22
CA ASP A 404 -10.28 17.71 9.57
C ASP A 404 -10.45 17.41 11.08
N ALA A 405 -10.92 18.36 11.88
CA ALA A 405 -10.81 18.27 13.34
C ALA A 405 -11.94 17.46 13.99
N ASP A 406 -13.17 17.58 13.49
CA ASP A 406 -14.33 16.81 13.94
C ASP A 406 -14.54 15.59 13.06
N ALA A 407 -14.16 14.42 13.58
CA ALA A 407 -14.06 13.25 12.74
C ALA A 407 -14.28 11.92 13.45
N ILE A 408 -14.52 10.90 12.63
CA ILE A 408 -14.40 9.49 12.96
C ILE A 408 -13.35 8.90 12.02
N THR A 409 -12.32 8.28 12.55
CA THR A 409 -11.26 7.62 11.78
C THR A 409 -11.37 6.11 11.96
N ILE A 410 -11.29 5.39 10.85
CA ILE A 410 -11.63 3.97 10.77
C ILE A 410 -10.41 3.16 10.33
N PHE A 411 -10.12 2.12 11.10
CA PHE A 411 -9.04 1.17 10.84
C PHE A 411 -9.60 -0.25 10.75
N THR A 412 -9.12 -1.06 9.81
CA THR A 412 -9.18 -2.51 9.91
C THR A 412 -8.13 -2.99 10.91
N ARG A 413 -8.44 -4.12 11.56
CA ARG A 413 -7.61 -4.73 12.58
C ARG A 413 -7.30 -6.16 12.17
N ASP A 414 -6.02 -6.47 12.08
CA ASP A 414 -5.58 -7.87 12.03
C ASP A 414 -5.82 -8.51 13.41
N ALA A 415 -6.70 -9.52 13.48
CA ALA A 415 -7.04 -10.17 14.75
C ALA A 415 -5.87 -10.97 15.37
N THR A 416 -4.92 -11.41 14.54
CA THR A 416 -3.75 -12.20 14.95
C THR A 416 -2.67 -11.29 15.52
N THR A 417 -2.33 -10.23 14.78
CA THR A 417 -1.23 -9.34 15.15
C THR A 417 -1.70 -8.14 15.95
N GLY A 418 -2.96 -7.72 15.83
CA GLY A 418 -3.48 -6.48 16.41
C GLY A 418 -3.08 -5.21 15.64
N ALA A 419 -2.37 -5.36 14.52
CA ALA A 419 -1.97 -4.25 13.65
C ALA A 419 -3.20 -3.52 13.11
N LEU A 420 -3.07 -2.21 12.96
CA LEU A 420 -4.10 -1.36 12.39
C LEU A 420 -3.74 -0.99 10.96
N THR A 421 -4.73 -1.00 10.07
CA THR A 421 -4.61 -0.46 8.72
C THR A 421 -5.76 0.52 8.52
N ARG A 422 -5.45 1.80 8.30
CA ARG A 422 -6.48 2.79 7.95
C ARG A 422 -7.11 2.39 6.61
N LEU A 423 -8.45 2.35 6.55
CA LEU A 423 -9.14 2.06 5.29
C LEU A 423 -8.79 3.10 4.19
N PRO A 424 -8.76 2.68 2.91
CA PRO A 424 -8.32 3.54 1.80
C PRO A 424 -9.29 4.69 1.51
N GLN A 425 -8.78 5.75 0.87
CA GLN A 425 -9.57 6.89 0.37
C GLN A 425 -10.55 7.48 1.43
N ASN A 426 -11.79 7.75 1.02
CA ASN A 426 -12.89 8.28 1.83
C ASN A 426 -13.43 7.27 2.85
N ALA A 427 -13.18 5.97 2.67
CA ALA A 427 -13.59 4.90 3.59
C ALA A 427 -13.02 5.07 5.01
N GLY A 428 -11.77 5.53 5.09
CA GLY A 428 -11.04 5.61 6.35
C GLY A 428 -11.45 6.73 7.27
N CYS A 429 -12.41 7.58 6.88
CA CYS A 429 -12.86 8.66 7.75
C CYS A 429 -14.21 9.28 7.38
N ILE A 430 -14.85 9.85 8.39
CA ILE A 430 -16.07 10.65 8.28
C ILE A 430 -15.81 12.00 8.96
N THR A 431 -16.12 13.11 8.31
CA THR A 431 -15.94 14.47 8.87
C THR A 431 -17.18 15.32 8.65
N GLN A 432 -17.38 16.33 9.51
CA GLN A 432 -18.54 17.23 9.42
C GLN A 432 -18.64 17.97 8.07
N GLY A 433 -17.51 18.22 7.40
CA GLY A 433 -17.43 18.95 6.14
C GLY A 433 -17.04 18.11 4.91
N GLY A 434 -16.81 16.80 5.06
CA GLY A 434 -16.24 15.96 3.99
C GLY A 434 -14.81 16.39 3.60
N ALA A 435 -14.08 17.00 4.54
CA ALA A 435 -12.73 17.49 4.32
C ALA A 435 -11.71 16.35 4.19
N SER A 436 -10.54 16.65 3.61
CA SER A 436 -9.43 15.70 3.44
C SER A 436 -9.81 14.37 2.77
N GLY A 437 -10.77 14.43 1.85
CA GLY A 437 -11.24 13.25 1.12
C GLY A 437 -12.07 12.30 1.97
N CYS A 438 -12.55 12.70 3.15
CA CYS A 438 -13.44 11.90 3.99
C CYS A 438 -14.91 11.92 3.52
N VAL A 439 -15.68 10.93 3.95
CA VAL A 439 -17.14 10.97 3.78
C VAL A 439 -17.74 12.12 4.60
N LEU A 440 -18.70 12.85 4.00
CA LEU A 440 -19.46 13.88 4.70
C LEU A 440 -20.39 13.24 5.74
N GLY A 441 -20.23 13.60 7.00
CA GLY A 441 -21.17 13.27 8.07
C GLY A 441 -21.88 14.52 8.59
N HIS A 442 -23.20 14.49 8.71
CA HIS A 442 -23.96 15.59 9.28
C HIS A 442 -24.02 15.49 10.82
N GLN A 443 -24.09 16.63 11.52
CA GLN A 443 -24.26 16.66 12.99
C GLN A 443 -23.14 15.91 13.76
N LEU A 444 -21.89 16.11 13.35
CA LEU A 444 -20.71 15.52 13.97
C LEU A 444 -19.80 16.55 14.65
N ASP A 445 -20.30 17.75 14.96
CA ASP A 445 -19.51 18.76 15.67
C ASP A 445 -19.25 18.33 17.11
N GLY A 446 -17.99 18.11 17.48
CA GLY A 446 -17.54 17.62 18.76
C GLY A 446 -17.92 16.17 19.07
N PRO A 447 -17.56 15.17 18.24
CA PRO A 447 -17.88 13.78 18.51
C PRO A 447 -17.01 13.30 19.67
N ASN A 448 -17.63 12.74 20.72
CA ASN A 448 -16.95 12.52 21.99
C ASN A 448 -17.01 11.07 22.50
N ALA A 449 -17.81 10.22 21.86
CA ALA A 449 -17.86 8.78 22.10
C ALA A 449 -18.41 8.06 20.85
N LEU A 450 -18.25 6.75 20.81
CA LEU A 450 -18.89 5.89 19.82
C LEU A 450 -19.36 4.60 20.49
N SER A 451 -20.54 4.11 20.15
CA SER A 451 -21.05 2.84 20.65
C SER A 451 -21.74 2.03 19.55
N PHE A 452 -21.75 0.71 19.70
CA PHE A 452 -22.38 -0.20 18.74
C PHE A 452 -23.66 -0.81 19.28
N SER A 453 -24.59 -1.14 18.37
CA SER A 453 -25.62 -2.12 18.69
C SER A 453 -24.97 -3.50 18.95
N PRO A 454 -25.61 -4.38 19.76
CA PRO A 454 -25.05 -5.70 20.04
C PRO A 454 -24.83 -6.57 18.80
N ASP A 455 -25.64 -6.37 17.76
CA ASP A 455 -25.52 -7.03 16.46
C ASP A 455 -24.43 -6.42 15.55
N GLY A 456 -23.78 -5.34 15.98
CA GLY A 456 -22.74 -4.62 15.22
C GLY A 456 -23.24 -3.84 14.00
N THR A 457 -24.54 -3.87 13.69
CA THR A 457 -25.10 -3.28 12.46
C THR A 457 -25.26 -1.76 12.51
N ASN A 458 -25.25 -1.16 13.71
CA ASN A 458 -25.36 0.29 13.87
C ASN A 458 -24.30 0.84 14.83
N ALA A 459 -23.80 2.02 14.50
CA ALA A 459 -22.96 2.84 15.36
C ALA A 459 -23.71 4.13 15.77
N TYR A 460 -23.55 4.53 17.03
CA TYR A 460 -24.16 5.71 17.64
C TYR A 460 -23.07 6.65 18.13
N VAL A 461 -23.05 7.86 17.58
CA VAL A 461 -22.02 8.86 17.83
C VAL A 461 -22.68 10.10 18.43
N PRO A 462 -22.63 10.27 19.78
CA PRO A 462 -22.95 11.55 20.39
C PRO A 462 -21.94 12.62 19.95
N ALA A 463 -22.47 13.79 19.61
CA ALA A 463 -21.71 14.97 19.21
C ALA A 463 -22.15 16.16 20.07
N LEU A 464 -21.26 16.58 20.97
CA LEU A 464 -21.55 17.57 22.02
C LEU A 464 -22.02 18.90 21.43
N GLN A 465 -21.24 19.45 20.50
CA GLN A 465 -21.49 20.79 19.94
C GLN A 465 -22.66 20.78 18.97
N SER A 466 -22.89 19.66 18.29
CA SER A 466 -24.07 19.45 17.45
C SER A 466 -25.36 19.26 18.23
N ASN A 467 -25.31 19.01 19.54
CA ASN A 467 -26.47 18.64 20.35
C ASN A 467 -27.27 17.49 19.70
N ALA A 468 -26.56 16.46 19.24
CA ALA A 468 -27.15 15.37 18.49
C ALA A 468 -26.46 14.04 18.74
N VAL A 469 -27.21 12.95 18.57
CA VAL A 469 -26.64 11.62 18.35
C VAL A 469 -26.84 11.26 16.90
N THR A 470 -25.72 11.11 16.21
CA THR A 470 -25.67 10.64 14.82
C THR A 470 -25.67 9.12 14.79
N ILE A 471 -26.49 8.55 13.89
CA ILE A 471 -26.66 7.10 13.75
C ILE A 471 -26.16 6.68 12.39
N PHE A 472 -25.30 5.66 12.38
CA PHE A 472 -24.76 5.09 11.18
C PHE A 472 -25.12 3.62 11.09
N LYS A 473 -25.33 3.14 9.86
CA LYS A 473 -25.46 1.72 9.57
C LYS A 473 -24.13 1.18 9.05
N ARG A 474 -23.58 0.17 9.72
CA ARG A 474 -22.46 -0.65 9.23
C ARG A 474 -23.00 -1.66 8.21
N ARG A 475 -22.28 -1.87 7.11
CA ARG A 475 -22.62 -2.92 6.16
C ARG A 475 -21.84 -4.19 6.53
N PRO A 476 -22.35 -5.39 6.18
CA PRO A 476 -21.57 -6.61 6.32
C PRO A 476 -20.33 -6.55 5.41
N ASP A 477 -19.20 -6.95 5.97
CA ASP A 477 -17.90 -7.18 5.33
C ASP A 477 -17.39 -8.49 5.97
N LYS A 478 -17.49 -9.59 5.24
CA LYS A 478 -17.35 -10.95 5.78
C LYS A 478 -15.90 -11.39 5.90
N ASP A 479 -15.02 -10.94 5.01
CA ASP A 479 -13.59 -11.25 5.01
C ASP A 479 -12.72 -10.12 5.58
N HIS A 480 -13.35 -8.99 5.92
CA HIS A 480 -12.77 -7.84 6.61
C HIS A 480 -11.67 -7.13 5.81
N ASP A 481 -11.80 -7.10 4.50
CA ASP A 481 -10.83 -6.47 3.61
C ASP A 481 -11.07 -4.97 3.40
N GLY A 482 -12.22 -4.46 3.86
CA GLY A 482 -12.61 -3.06 3.79
C GLY A 482 -13.64 -2.74 2.68
N PHE A 483 -14.06 -3.72 1.89
CA PHE A 483 -15.18 -3.63 0.97
C PHE A 483 -16.41 -4.35 1.57
N SER A 484 -17.60 -3.77 1.41
CA SER A 484 -18.81 -4.45 1.88
C SER A 484 -19.14 -5.65 0.98
N ASP A 485 -19.73 -6.72 1.52
CA ASP A 485 -20.13 -7.94 0.75
C ASP A 485 -20.95 -7.64 -0.52
N LYS A 486 -21.55 -6.45 -0.61
CA LYS A 486 -22.36 -6.01 -1.76
C LYS A 486 -21.51 -5.50 -2.92
N THR A 487 -20.34 -4.97 -2.62
CA THR A 487 -19.48 -4.21 -3.55
C THR A 487 -18.10 -4.81 -3.68
N ASP A 488 -17.77 -5.70 -2.77
CA ASP A 488 -16.66 -6.61 -2.86
C ASP A 488 -16.88 -7.60 -4.03
N ASN A 489 -15.94 -7.66 -4.96
CA ASN A 489 -15.96 -8.64 -6.05
C ASN A 489 -15.52 -10.04 -5.59
N CYS A 490 -14.98 -10.17 -4.38
CA CYS A 490 -14.73 -11.45 -3.70
C CYS A 490 -15.21 -11.47 -2.24
N PRO A 491 -16.53 -11.46 -1.96
CA PRO A 491 -17.14 -11.30 -0.61
C PRO A 491 -16.79 -12.31 0.49
N ALA A 492 -15.88 -13.25 0.25
CA ALA A 492 -15.43 -14.21 1.23
C ALA A 492 -13.90 -14.42 1.21
N VAL A 493 -13.18 -13.69 0.37
CA VAL A 493 -11.73 -13.78 0.18
C VAL A 493 -11.18 -12.36 0.11
N SER A 494 -10.46 -11.96 1.16
CA SER A 494 -9.90 -10.62 1.27
C SER A 494 -9.02 -10.24 0.07
N ASN A 495 -9.40 -9.17 -0.64
CA ASN A 495 -8.71 -8.65 -1.82
C ASN A 495 -8.85 -7.13 -1.94
N VAL A 496 -7.99 -6.42 -1.18
CA VAL A 496 -8.03 -4.96 -1.05
C VAL A 496 -7.83 -4.16 -2.35
N ASP A 497 -7.35 -4.79 -3.43
CA ASP A 497 -7.12 -4.18 -4.73
C ASP A 497 -8.34 -4.28 -5.67
N GLN A 498 -9.26 -5.20 -5.38
CA GLN A 498 -10.47 -5.48 -6.18
C GLN A 498 -10.15 -5.66 -7.66
N LEU A 499 -9.03 -6.30 -7.98
CA LEU A 499 -8.68 -6.63 -9.36
C LEU A 499 -9.70 -7.62 -9.94
N ASN A 500 -9.96 -7.44 -11.23
CA ASN A 500 -10.82 -8.26 -12.06
C ASN A 500 -10.30 -8.06 -13.50
N SER A 501 -9.51 -9.02 -13.97
CA SER A 501 -8.69 -8.95 -15.18
C SER A 501 -9.51 -9.10 -16.47
N ASP A 502 -10.64 -9.80 -16.43
CA ASP A 502 -11.50 -10.06 -17.58
C ASP A 502 -12.80 -9.20 -17.62
N HIS A 503 -13.08 -8.52 -16.52
CA HIS A 503 -14.30 -7.74 -16.25
C HIS A 503 -15.62 -8.54 -16.32
N ALA A 504 -15.59 -9.84 -16.02
CA ALA A 504 -16.80 -10.67 -15.92
C ALA A 504 -17.46 -10.60 -14.53
N ASP A 505 -18.68 -11.16 -14.45
CA ASP A 505 -19.55 -11.14 -13.27
C ASP A 505 -19.39 -12.41 -12.38
N ASP A 506 -18.29 -13.14 -12.51
CA ASP A 506 -17.95 -14.40 -11.81
C ASP A 506 -17.05 -14.23 -10.59
N GLY A 507 -16.35 -13.11 -10.45
CA GLY A 507 -15.54 -12.81 -9.27
C GLY A 507 -14.58 -11.66 -9.52
N GLY A 508 -13.70 -11.40 -8.56
CA GLY A 508 -12.41 -10.77 -8.84
C GLY A 508 -11.31 -11.82 -8.87
N ASP A 509 -10.11 -11.42 -9.28
CA ASP A 509 -8.95 -12.31 -9.47
C ASP A 509 -8.62 -13.14 -8.21
N ALA A 510 -8.96 -12.65 -7.01
CA ALA A 510 -8.69 -13.37 -5.78
C ALA A 510 -9.60 -14.59 -5.53
N CYS A 511 -10.72 -14.68 -6.22
CA CYS A 511 -11.73 -15.73 -6.05
C CYS A 511 -12.21 -16.36 -7.35
N ASP A 512 -11.75 -15.86 -8.49
CA ASP A 512 -11.85 -16.51 -9.79
C ASP A 512 -10.75 -17.59 -9.90
N PRO A 513 -11.05 -18.79 -10.43
CA PRO A 513 -10.03 -19.78 -10.79
C PRO A 513 -9.48 -19.66 -12.23
N ASP A 514 -9.96 -18.69 -13.01
CA ASP A 514 -9.60 -18.44 -14.42
C ASP A 514 -9.69 -16.91 -14.69
N ASP A 515 -8.70 -16.15 -14.18
CA ASP A 515 -8.74 -14.68 -14.05
C ASP A 515 -8.95 -13.93 -15.38
N ASP A 516 -8.57 -14.52 -16.52
CA ASP A 516 -8.71 -13.93 -17.85
C ASP A 516 -9.77 -14.61 -18.74
N ASN A 517 -10.44 -15.63 -18.18
CA ASN A 517 -11.53 -16.39 -18.78
C ASN A 517 -11.20 -17.00 -20.16
N ASP A 518 -9.94 -17.36 -20.39
CA ASP A 518 -9.49 -17.98 -21.63
C ASP A 518 -9.79 -19.50 -21.70
N LYS A 519 -10.20 -20.09 -20.57
CA LYS A 519 -10.49 -21.52 -20.33
C LYS A 519 -9.28 -22.36 -19.89
N VAL A 520 -8.18 -21.72 -19.53
CA VAL A 520 -7.04 -22.33 -18.85
C VAL A 520 -7.05 -21.80 -17.42
N ALA A 521 -7.23 -22.68 -16.45
CA ALA A 521 -7.26 -22.26 -15.05
C ALA A 521 -5.88 -21.73 -14.61
N ASP A 522 -5.83 -20.72 -13.73
CA ASP A 522 -4.61 -20.00 -13.32
C ASP A 522 -3.48 -20.94 -12.88
N SER A 523 -3.85 -22.04 -12.20
CA SER A 523 -2.89 -23.05 -11.72
C SER A 523 -2.10 -23.77 -12.82
N SER A 524 -2.55 -23.65 -14.07
CA SER A 524 -2.00 -24.24 -15.27
C SER A 524 -1.75 -23.20 -16.38
N ASP A 525 -1.99 -21.92 -16.10
CA ASP A 525 -1.85 -20.83 -17.04
C ASP A 525 -0.47 -20.17 -16.90
N ASN A 526 0.28 -20.08 -18.00
CA ASN A 526 1.55 -19.37 -18.06
C ASN A 526 1.41 -17.86 -18.26
N CYS A 527 0.18 -17.35 -18.46
CA CYS A 527 -0.22 -15.95 -18.43
C CYS A 527 -1.57 -15.75 -17.73
N PRO A 528 -1.70 -15.98 -16.41
CA PRO A 528 -2.99 -16.04 -15.71
C PRO A 528 -3.94 -14.85 -15.90
N THR A 529 -3.42 -13.66 -16.22
CA THR A 529 -4.22 -12.44 -16.38
C THR A 529 -4.30 -11.94 -17.83
N VAL A 530 -3.79 -12.70 -18.80
CA VAL A 530 -3.74 -12.31 -20.22
C VAL A 530 -4.09 -13.49 -21.12
N SER A 531 -5.33 -13.47 -21.62
CA SER A 531 -5.91 -14.56 -22.41
C SER A 531 -4.98 -15.09 -23.51
N ASN A 532 -4.58 -16.35 -23.39
CA ASN A 532 -3.59 -17.00 -24.24
C ASN A 532 -3.82 -18.53 -24.36
N THR A 533 -5.02 -18.94 -24.76
CA THR A 533 -5.46 -20.34 -24.91
C THR A 533 -4.49 -21.36 -25.56
N SER A 534 -3.49 -20.91 -26.33
CA SER A 534 -2.44 -21.77 -26.90
C SER A 534 -1.34 -22.14 -25.91
N GLN A 535 -1.17 -21.39 -24.83
CA GLN A 535 -0.13 -21.55 -23.81
C GLN A 535 1.28 -21.64 -24.42
N THR A 536 1.51 -20.85 -25.47
CA THR A 536 2.82 -20.80 -26.15
C THR A 536 3.83 -20.18 -25.21
N ASP A 537 5.02 -20.78 -25.14
CA ASP A 537 6.14 -20.41 -24.28
C ASP A 537 7.41 -20.74 -25.09
N THR A 538 7.95 -19.73 -25.77
CA THR A 538 8.98 -19.90 -26.80
C THR A 538 10.34 -20.26 -26.20
N ASP A 539 10.70 -19.73 -25.03
CA ASP A 539 11.96 -20.02 -24.33
C ASP A 539 11.82 -21.08 -23.22
N GLY A 540 10.60 -21.41 -22.81
CA GLY A 540 10.31 -22.45 -21.82
C GLY A 540 10.59 -22.00 -20.39
N ASP A 541 10.60 -20.70 -20.09
CA ASP A 541 10.85 -20.18 -18.75
C ASP A 541 9.64 -20.29 -17.81
N GLY A 542 8.47 -20.66 -18.36
CA GLY A 542 7.21 -20.80 -17.66
C GLY A 542 6.30 -19.56 -17.73
N LYS A 543 6.68 -18.53 -18.49
CA LYS A 543 5.88 -17.34 -18.77
C LYS A 543 5.50 -17.32 -20.25
N GLY A 544 4.19 -17.29 -20.52
CA GLY A 544 3.71 -17.43 -21.89
C GLY A 544 4.03 -16.23 -22.77
N ASP A 545 4.17 -16.46 -24.08
CA ASP A 545 4.48 -15.43 -25.09
C ASP A 545 3.53 -14.21 -25.02
N ALA A 546 2.28 -14.41 -24.58
CA ALA A 546 1.26 -13.37 -24.51
C ALA A 546 1.55 -12.31 -23.42
N CYS A 547 2.26 -12.70 -22.36
CA CYS A 547 2.61 -11.86 -21.22
C CYS A 547 4.13 -11.74 -21.01
N ASP A 548 4.92 -12.33 -21.90
CA ASP A 548 6.38 -12.21 -21.89
C ASP A 548 6.88 -11.00 -22.70
N PRO A 549 7.61 -10.03 -22.11
CA PRO A 549 8.22 -8.94 -22.85
C PRO A 549 9.47 -9.33 -23.67
N ASP A 550 9.98 -10.55 -23.52
CA ASP A 550 11.20 -11.11 -24.15
C ASP A 550 10.96 -12.62 -24.41
N ILE A 551 10.24 -12.95 -25.49
CA ILE A 551 9.66 -14.30 -25.65
C ILE A 551 10.71 -15.38 -25.96
N ASP A 552 11.91 -15.03 -26.44
CA ASP A 552 12.96 -16.00 -26.76
C ASP A 552 14.13 -16.00 -25.77
N GLY A 553 14.07 -15.13 -24.76
CA GLY A 553 14.94 -15.15 -23.58
C GLY A 553 16.37 -14.73 -23.87
N ASP A 554 16.61 -13.96 -24.92
CA ASP A 554 17.95 -13.56 -25.36
C ASP A 554 18.47 -12.27 -24.67
N GLY A 555 17.60 -11.56 -23.95
CA GLY A 555 17.88 -10.32 -23.25
C GLY A 555 17.51 -9.05 -24.01
N VAL A 556 16.91 -9.16 -25.20
CA VAL A 556 16.40 -8.07 -26.03
C VAL A 556 14.87 -8.12 -26.03
N LEU A 557 14.23 -7.03 -25.59
CA LEU A 557 12.77 -6.99 -25.51
C LEU A 557 12.13 -7.12 -26.91
N ASN A 558 10.99 -7.81 -27.01
CA ASN A 558 10.21 -8.08 -28.24
C ASN A 558 9.98 -6.87 -29.17
N ALA A 559 9.95 -5.67 -28.60
CA ALA A 559 9.71 -4.40 -29.29
C ALA A 559 10.96 -3.81 -29.95
N SER A 560 12.15 -4.25 -29.54
CA SER A 560 13.46 -3.85 -30.04
C SER A 560 14.21 -5.00 -30.71
N ASP A 561 13.66 -6.20 -30.65
CA ASP A 561 14.24 -7.42 -31.19
C ASP A 561 13.90 -7.63 -32.67
N ASN A 562 14.94 -7.71 -33.52
CA ASN A 562 14.85 -7.99 -34.95
C ASN A 562 14.64 -9.47 -35.29
N CYS A 563 14.69 -10.37 -34.30
CA CYS A 563 14.38 -11.80 -34.42
C CYS A 563 13.55 -12.35 -33.26
N ARG A 564 12.52 -11.63 -32.82
CA ARG A 564 11.56 -11.96 -31.73
C ARG A 564 11.40 -13.41 -31.23
N THR A 565 11.44 -14.42 -32.09
CA THR A 565 11.22 -15.84 -31.71
C THR A 565 12.49 -16.70 -31.75
N VAL A 566 13.65 -16.10 -32.01
CA VAL A 566 14.93 -16.77 -32.23
C VAL A 566 16.04 -15.95 -31.58
N SER A 567 16.48 -16.42 -30.41
CA SER A 567 17.49 -15.75 -29.60
C SER A 567 18.72 -15.30 -30.40
N ASN A 568 18.97 -13.99 -30.42
CA ASN A 568 20.08 -13.33 -31.11
C ASN A 568 20.48 -12.01 -30.39
N ALA A 569 21.01 -12.14 -29.19
CA ALA A 569 21.37 -11.00 -28.32
C ALA A 569 22.30 -9.93 -28.95
N ASP A 570 23.00 -10.26 -30.04
CA ASP A 570 23.86 -9.36 -30.80
C ASP A 570 23.10 -8.47 -31.80
N GLN A 571 21.88 -8.85 -32.18
CA GLN A 571 20.98 -8.10 -33.06
C GLN A 571 21.63 -7.72 -34.39
N THR A 572 22.50 -8.59 -34.91
CA THR A 572 23.15 -8.39 -36.21
C THR A 572 22.09 -8.41 -37.32
N ASP A 573 22.19 -7.47 -38.25
CA ASP A 573 21.29 -7.23 -39.38
C ASP A 573 22.17 -6.72 -40.54
N THR A 574 22.63 -7.66 -41.36
CA THR A 574 23.71 -7.44 -42.33
C THR A 574 23.26 -6.58 -43.52
N ASP A 575 22.01 -6.71 -43.98
CA ASP A 575 21.45 -5.94 -45.10
C ASP A 575 20.62 -4.71 -44.65
N GLY A 576 20.26 -4.64 -43.37
CA GLY A 576 19.55 -3.51 -42.77
C GLY A 576 18.06 -3.48 -43.11
N ASP A 577 17.44 -4.61 -43.45
CA ASP A 577 16.01 -4.69 -43.77
C ASP A 577 15.11 -4.69 -42.52
N GLY A 578 15.71 -4.83 -41.33
CA GLY A 578 15.04 -4.86 -40.03
C GLY A 578 14.75 -6.27 -39.50
N LYS A 579 15.25 -7.31 -40.17
CA LYS A 579 15.21 -8.71 -39.74
C LYS A 579 16.64 -9.17 -39.44
N GLY A 580 16.85 -9.72 -38.25
CA GLY A 580 18.20 -10.10 -37.84
C GLY A 580 18.72 -11.33 -38.58
N ASP A 581 20.05 -11.43 -38.71
CA ASP A 581 20.74 -12.52 -39.40
C ASP A 581 20.31 -13.92 -38.88
N ALA A 582 19.96 -14.02 -37.60
CA ALA A 582 19.54 -15.27 -36.97
C ALA A 582 18.20 -15.81 -37.51
N CYS A 583 17.35 -14.95 -38.05
CA CYS A 583 16.03 -15.30 -38.57
C CYS A 583 15.83 -14.87 -40.04
N ASP A 584 16.80 -14.22 -40.65
CA ASP A 584 16.78 -13.84 -42.05
C ASP A 584 17.22 -15.00 -42.98
N PRO A 585 16.40 -15.42 -43.96
CA PRO A 585 16.79 -16.41 -44.95
C PRO A 585 17.74 -15.89 -46.05
N ASP A 586 18.03 -14.59 -46.13
CA ASP A 586 18.86 -13.89 -47.12
C ASP A 586 19.57 -12.71 -46.43
N ILE A 587 20.67 -12.98 -45.72
CA ILE A 587 21.21 -12.03 -44.73
C ILE A 587 21.95 -10.84 -45.36
N ASP A 588 22.33 -10.89 -46.64
CA ASP A 588 22.98 -9.77 -47.33
C ASP A 588 22.10 -9.07 -48.38
N GLY A 589 20.87 -9.55 -48.57
CA GLY A 589 19.82 -8.90 -49.33
C GLY A 589 20.09 -8.88 -50.84
N ASP A 590 20.91 -9.78 -51.36
CA ASP A 590 21.26 -9.83 -52.78
C ASP A 590 20.22 -10.58 -53.65
N GLY A 591 19.28 -11.28 -53.00
CA GLY A 591 18.21 -12.05 -53.63
C GLY A 591 18.49 -13.55 -53.75
N VAL A 592 19.61 -14.03 -53.22
CA VAL A 592 19.99 -15.45 -53.12
C VAL A 592 19.90 -15.88 -51.65
N LEU A 593 19.09 -16.90 -51.38
CA LEU A 593 18.94 -17.37 -50.00
C LEU A 593 20.27 -17.93 -49.46
N ASN A 594 20.57 -17.70 -48.17
CA ASN A 594 21.81 -18.14 -47.49
C ASN A 594 22.21 -19.60 -47.79
N ALA A 595 21.21 -20.49 -47.92
CA ALA A 595 21.43 -21.92 -48.16
C ALA A 595 21.90 -22.25 -49.60
N SER A 596 21.89 -21.28 -50.50
CA SER A 596 22.26 -21.39 -51.92
C SER A 596 23.22 -20.28 -52.36
N ASP A 597 23.70 -19.48 -51.41
CA ASP A 597 24.57 -18.34 -51.63
C ASP A 597 26.04 -18.72 -51.37
N ASN A 598 26.90 -18.55 -52.37
CA ASN A 598 28.34 -18.80 -52.27
C ASN A 598 29.11 -17.68 -51.56
N CYS A 599 28.47 -16.56 -51.24
CA CYS A 599 28.98 -15.47 -50.41
C CYS A 599 27.91 -14.92 -49.47
N SER A 600 27.40 -15.78 -48.57
CA SER A 600 26.27 -15.50 -47.67
C SER A 600 26.31 -14.25 -46.78
N THR A 601 27.32 -13.39 -46.82
CA THR A 601 27.39 -12.13 -46.04
C THR A 601 27.82 -10.94 -46.90
N VAL A 602 28.01 -11.14 -48.20
CA VAL A 602 28.55 -10.16 -49.15
C VAL A 602 27.78 -10.29 -50.45
N SER A 603 26.88 -9.33 -50.66
CA SER A 603 25.98 -9.30 -51.80
C SER A 603 26.68 -9.54 -53.15
N ASN A 604 26.30 -10.62 -53.83
CA ASN A 604 26.83 -11.05 -55.11
C ASN A 604 25.78 -11.85 -55.92
N ALA A 605 24.69 -11.17 -56.29
CA ALA A 605 23.52 -11.78 -56.92
C ALA A 605 23.80 -12.59 -58.21
N ASP A 606 24.96 -12.43 -58.85
CA ASP A 606 25.42 -13.19 -60.01
C ASP A 606 26.07 -14.53 -59.66
N GLN A 607 26.50 -14.71 -58.41
CA GLN A 607 27.07 -15.94 -57.85
C GLN A 607 28.27 -16.44 -58.67
N THR A 608 29.08 -15.51 -59.15
CA THR A 608 30.33 -15.84 -59.86
C THR A 608 31.29 -16.54 -58.90
N ASP A 609 31.94 -17.59 -59.40
CA ASP A 609 32.87 -18.50 -58.69
C ASP A 609 33.86 -18.98 -59.75
N THR A 610 34.93 -18.21 -59.93
CA THR A 610 35.86 -18.30 -61.06
C THR A 610 36.68 -19.60 -61.03
N ASP A 611 37.06 -20.08 -59.85
CA ASP A 611 37.82 -21.32 -59.66
C ASP A 611 36.95 -22.57 -59.38
N GLY A 612 35.68 -22.39 -59.05
CA GLY A 612 34.73 -23.46 -58.78
C GLY A 612 34.92 -24.14 -57.42
N ASP A 613 35.53 -23.48 -56.44
CA ASP A 613 35.78 -24.03 -55.10
C ASP A 613 34.54 -23.96 -54.17
N GLY A 614 33.51 -23.21 -54.60
CA GLY A 614 32.25 -23.02 -53.91
C GLY A 614 32.17 -21.74 -53.08
N LYS A 615 33.20 -20.90 -53.13
CA LYS A 615 33.22 -19.54 -52.58
C LYS A 615 33.15 -18.55 -53.72
N GLY A 616 32.24 -17.58 -53.64
CA GLY A 616 32.06 -16.63 -54.73
C GLY A 616 33.17 -15.58 -54.77
N ASP A 617 33.47 -15.06 -55.96
CA ASP A 617 34.51 -14.05 -56.20
C ASP A 617 34.37 -12.82 -55.27
N ALA A 618 33.13 -12.46 -54.89
CA ALA A 618 32.89 -11.31 -54.02
C ALA A 618 33.43 -11.47 -52.58
N CYS A 619 33.63 -12.72 -52.13
CA CYS A 619 34.11 -13.03 -50.79
C CYS A 619 35.36 -13.94 -50.79
N ASP A 620 35.76 -14.45 -51.95
CA ASP A 620 37.06 -15.09 -52.15
C ASP A 620 38.19 -14.06 -52.05
N PRO A 621 39.30 -14.34 -51.35
CA PRO A 621 40.51 -13.53 -51.45
C PRO A 621 41.43 -13.91 -52.61
N ASP A 622 41.16 -14.98 -53.36
CA ASP A 622 41.99 -15.53 -54.45
C ASP A 622 41.07 -16.19 -55.50
N ASP A 623 40.47 -15.37 -56.37
CA ASP A 623 39.37 -15.72 -57.28
C ASP A 623 39.70 -16.86 -58.29
N ASP A 624 40.96 -17.05 -58.65
CA ASP A 624 41.40 -18.10 -59.58
C ASP A 624 42.29 -19.19 -58.95
N ASN A 625 42.52 -19.08 -57.63
CA ASN A 625 43.23 -20.03 -56.79
C ASN A 625 44.67 -20.36 -57.28
N ASP A 626 45.35 -19.37 -57.87
CA ASP A 626 46.71 -19.52 -58.40
C ASP A 626 47.81 -19.36 -57.33
N GLY A 627 47.43 -18.88 -56.14
CA GLY A 627 48.27 -18.66 -54.97
C GLY A 627 48.63 -17.20 -54.71
N PHE A 628 48.12 -16.25 -55.50
CA PHE A 628 48.22 -14.82 -55.27
C PHE A 628 46.83 -14.24 -54.99
N ALA A 629 46.66 -13.66 -53.79
CA ALA A 629 45.42 -12.99 -53.46
C ALA A 629 45.13 -11.81 -54.40
N ASP A 630 43.85 -11.56 -54.76
CA ASP A 630 43.41 -10.62 -55.81
C ASP A 630 44.05 -9.24 -55.71
N GLN A 631 44.25 -8.75 -54.48
CA GLN A 631 44.85 -7.43 -54.22
C GLN A 631 46.29 -7.30 -54.70
N ASN A 632 46.96 -8.43 -54.91
CA ASN A 632 48.36 -8.56 -55.30
C ASN A 632 48.54 -9.36 -56.60
N ASP A 633 47.45 -9.75 -57.25
CA ASP A 633 47.45 -10.53 -58.48
C ASP A 633 47.30 -9.59 -59.69
N ASN A 634 48.21 -9.71 -60.65
CA ASN A 634 48.16 -8.95 -61.90
C ASN A 634 47.16 -9.52 -62.92
N CYS A 635 46.56 -10.69 -62.65
CA CYS A 635 45.53 -11.34 -63.46
C CYS A 635 44.44 -12.02 -62.61
N VAL A 636 43.78 -11.28 -61.72
CA VAL A 636 42.74 -11.70 -60.75
C VAL A 636 41.78 -12.86 -61.14
N THR A 637 41.47 -13.08 -62.42
CA THR A 637 40.50 -14.11 -62.85
C THR A 637 41.10 -15.17 -63.78
N VAL A 638 42.42 -15.16 -63.96
CA VAL A 638 43.15 -16.02 -64.91
C VAL A 638 44.46 -16.50 -64.28
N ALA A 639 44.41 -17.72 -63.75
CA ALA A 639 45.51 -18.27 -62.96
C ALA A 639 46.87 -18.19 -63.67
N ASN A 640 47.80 -17.45 -63.07
CA ASN A 640 49.16 -17.25 -63.54
C ASN A 640 50.17 -17.23 -62.37
N PRO A 641 50.50 -18.40 -61.79
CA PRO A 641 51.33 -18.49 -60.57
C PRO A 641 52.76 -17.95 -60.69
N ASP A 642 53.21 -17.55 -61.89
CA ASP A 642 54.50 -16.91 -62.11
C ASP A 642 54.44 -15.37 -62.12
N GLN A 643 53.23 -14.78 -62.18
CA GLN A 643 52.96 -13.35 -62.18
C GLN A 643 53.83 -12.61 -63.21
N ALA A 644 54.06 -13.24 -64.36
CA ALA A 644 54.81 -12.62 -65.45
C ALA A 644 54.09 -11.35 -65.92
N ASN A 645 54.86 -10.29 -66.18
CA ASN A 645 54.38 -8.98 -66.63
C ASN A 645 55.57 -8.32 -67.35
N ASN A 646 55.62 -8.54 -68.66
CA ASN A 646 56.82 -8.43 -69.46
C ASN A 646 57.13 -6.98 -69.87
N ASP A 647 56.10 -6.12 -69.94
CA ASP A 647 56.20 -4.68 -70.19
C ASP A 647 56.12 -3.80 -68.92
N GLY A 648 55.70 -4.39 -67.79
CA GLY A 648 55.56 -3.74 -66.50
C GLY A 648 54.28 -2.91 -66.35
N ASP A 649 53.23 -3.17 -67.13
CA ASP A 649 51.96 -2.45 -67.06
C ASP A 649 51.04 -3.00 -65.93
N ALA A 650 49.75 -2.65 -65.91
CA ALA A 650 48.83 -3.09 -64.85
C ALA A 650 48.32 -4.54 -65.02
N LEU A 651 48.40 -5.12 -66.22
CA LEU A 651 47.97 -6.47 -66.53
C LEU A 651 49.19 -7.41 -66.52
N GLY A 652 49.00 -8.65 -66.07
CA GLY A 652 50.00 -9.69 -66.25
C GLY A 652 49.88 -10.36 -67.62
N ASP A 653 50.94 -11.02 -68.06
CA ASP A 653 51.01 -11.64 -69.40
C ASP A 653 49.86 -12.63 -69.69
N ALA A 654 49.26 -13.20 -68.66
CA ALA A 654 48.18 -14.18 -68.83
C ALA A 654 46.83 -13.55 -69.22
N CYS A 655 46.65 -12.26 -68.92
CA CYS A 655 45.42 -11.49 -69.12
C CYS A 655 45.63 -10.18 -69.88
N ASP A 656 46.88 -9.86 -70.23
CA ASP A 656 47.24 -8.80 -71.16
C ASP A 656 47.02 -9.28 -72.60
N PRO A 657 46.37 -8.50 -73.47
CA PRO A 657 46.31 -8.80 -74.89
C PRO A 657 47.56 -8.42 -75.71
N ASP A 658 48.54 -7.70 -75.14
CA ASP A 658 49.77 -7.18 -75.77
C ASP A 658 50.93 -7.13 -74.76
N ASP A 659 51.55 -8.29 -74.50
CA ASP A 659 52.57 -8.58 -73.45
C ASP A 659 53.81 -7.67 -73.47
N ASP A 660 54.15 -7.03 -74.60
CA ASP A 660 55.31 -6.15 -74.72
C ASP A 660 54.98 -4.69 -75.12
N ASN A 661 53.68 -4.39 -75.26
CA ASN A 661 53.10 -3.08 -75.53
C ASN A 661 53.69 -2.40 -76.78
N ASP A 662 54.01 -3.19 -77.82
CA ASP A 662 54.59 -2.71 -79.07
C ASP A 662 53.53 -2.24 -80.10
N GLY A 663 52.26 -2.57 -79.85
CA GLY A 663 51.10 -2.21 -80.64
C GLY A 663 50.52 -3.35 -81.49
N HIS A 664 51.06 -4.57 -81.40
CA HIS A 664 50.48 -5.78 -81.99
C HIS A 664 50.01 -6.75 -80.89
N PRO A 665 48.76 -7.21 -80.91
CA PRO A 665 48.29 -8.16 -79.90
C PRO A 665 49.02 -9.50 -80.01
N ASP A 666 49.21 -10.23 -78.90
CA ASP A 666 50.09 -11.42 -78.84
C ASP A 666 49.78 -12.47 -79.91
N ASN A 667 48.51 -12.60 -80.28
CA ASN A 667 48.06 -13.58 -81.27
C ASN A 667 48.41 -13.21 -82.72
N ALA A 668 48.88 -12.00 -82.95
CA ALA A 668 49.27 -11.43 -84.23
C ALA A 668 50.71 -10.90 -84.25
N ASP A 669 51.42 -11.00 -83.12
CA ASP A 669 52.80 -10.58 -82.94
C ASP A 669 53.77 -11.74 -83.21
N ASN A 670 54.80 -11.50 -84.02
CA ASN A 670 55.86 -12.47 -84.29
C ASN A 670 56.96 -12.51 -83.20
N CYS A 671 56.96 -11.57 -82.26
CA CYS A 671 57.76 -11.56 -81.04
C CYS A 671 56.96 -11.11 -79.80
N PRO A 672 55.96 -11.90 -79.31
CA PRO A 672 55.00 -11.48 -78.27
C PRO A 672 55.56 -11.09 -76.89
N ARG A 673 56.87 -10.99 -76.69
CA ARG A 673 57.50 -10.64 -75.40
C ARG A 673 58.68 -9.69 -75.60
N VAL A 674 58.92 -9.23 -76.82
CA VAL A 674 60.08 -8.41 -77.18
C VAL A 674 59.65 -7.38 -78.20
N ALA A 675 59.35 -6.18 -77.70
CA ALA A 675 58.76 -5.12 -78.50
C ALA A 675 59.50 -4.88 -79.83
N ASN A 676 58.80 -5.14 -80.93
CA ASN A 676 59.27 -4.95 -82.29
C ASN A 676 58.14 -4.41 -83.19
N PRO A 677 57.74 -3.13 -83.02
CA PRO A 677 56.56 -2.57 -83.71
C PRO A 677 56.61 -2.66 -85.25
N GLY A 678 57.80 -2.86 -85.81
CA GLY A 678 58.06 -3.04 -87.24
C GLY A 678 57.79 -4.46 -87.77
N GLN A 679 57.66 -5.47 -86.90
CA GLN A 679 57.35 -6.87 -87.21
C GLN A 679 58.28 -7.42 -88.30
N GLU A 680 59.56 -7.04 -88.25
CA GLU A 680 60.58 -7.56 -89.15
C GLU A 680 60.73 -9.08 -88.97
N ASP A 681 60.75 -9.82 -90.10
CA ASP A 681 60.87 -11.28 -90.21
C ASP A 681 61.56 -11.56 -91.57
N ALA A 682 62.89 -11.50 -91.58
CA ALA A 682 63.69 -11.50 -92.80
C ALA A 682 63.59 -12.84 -93.57
N ASN A 683 63.42 -13.95 -92.85
CA ASN A 683 63.32 -15.30 -93.41
C ASN A 683 61.86 -15.76 -93.67
N GLY A 684 60.87 -15.05 -93.13
CA GLY A 684 59.44 -15.30 -93.31
C GLY A 684 58.93 -16.53 -92.54
N ASN A 685 59.56 -16.91 -91.43
CA ASN A 685 59.23 -18.11 -90.67
C ASN A 685 58.10 -17.89 -89.64
N GLY A 686 57.70 -16.63 -89.40
CA GLY A 686 56.67 -16.24 -88.44
C GLY A 686 57.17 -15.95 -87.02
N VAL A 687 58.48 -15.97 -86.79
CA VAL A 687 59.18 -15.43 -85.61
C VAL A 687 59.87 -14.14 -86.06
N GLY A 688 59.83 -13.10 -85.24
CA GLY A 688 60.45 -11.83 -85.60
C GLY A 688 61.96 -11.82 -85.34
N ASP A 689 62.67 -11.04 -86.14
CA ASP A 689 64.12 -10.80 -86.04
C ASP A 689 64.52 -10.38 -84.60
N ALA A 690 63.65 -9.63 -83.90
CA ALA A 690 63.92 -9.13 -82.55
C ALA A 690 64.03 -10.22 -81.46
N CYS A 691 63.46 -11.41 -81.69
CA CYS A 691 63.40 -12.50 -80.72
C CYS A 691 64.00 -13.82 -81.22
N GLU A 692 64.65 -13.82 -82.39
CA GLU A 692 65.55 -14.90 -82.83
C GLU A 692 67.02 -14.49 -82.80
N ASN A 693 67.92 -15.36 -83.27
CA ASN A 693 69.38 -15.08 -83.27
C ASN A 693 70.04 -15.47 -84.61
N ASP A 694 69.22 -15.61 -85.66
CA ASP A 694 69.55 -16.03 -87.03
C ASP A 694 68.44 -15.48 -87.95
N ASP A 695 68.38 -14.16 -88.08
CA ASP A 695 67.24 -13.43 -88.66
C ASP A 695 66.92 -13.90 -90.09
N ASP A 696 67.93 -14.26 -90.88
CA ASP A 696 67.75 -14.75 -92.25
C ASP A 696 67.68 -16.28 -92.41
N GLY A 697 67.83 -17.03 -91.31
CA GLY A 697 67.66 -18.48 -91.24
C GLY A 697 68.67 -19.28 -92.07
N ASP A 698 69.84 -18.72 -92.35
CA ASP A 698 70.86 -19.36 -93.19
C ASP A 698 71.77 -20.35 -92.43
N GLY A 699 71.65 -20.37 -91.09
CA GLY A 699 72.41 -21.22 -90.18
C GLY A 699 73.64 -20.56 -89.56
N VAL A 700 73.82 -19.25 -89.74
CA VAL A 700 74.86 -18.43 -89.12
C VAL A 700 74.20 -17.47 -88.14
N LEU A 701 74.65 -17.47 -86.88
CA LEU A 701 74.05 -16.60 -85.86
C LEU A 701 74.37 -15.12 -86.14
N ASP A 702 73.42 -14.21 -85.94
CA ASP A 702 73.55 -12.78 -86.29
C ASP A 702 74.84 -12.14 -85.76
N GLY A 703 75.24 -12.52 -84.54
CA GLY A 703 76.45 -11.98 -83.89
C GLY A 703 77.77 -12.30 -84.61
N VAL A 704 77.75 -13.22 -85.58
CA VAL A 704 78.89 -13.60 -86.43
C VAL A 704 78.56 -13.58 -87.92
N ASP A 705 77.37 -13.13 -88.29
CA ASP A 705 76.91 -13.02 -89.67
C ASP A 705 77.32 -11.66 -90.27
N ASN A 706 77.92 -11.65 -91.46
CA ASN A 706 78.26 -10.41 -92.15
C ASN A 706 77.09 -9.79 -92.94
N CYS A 707 75.99 -10.52 -93.12
CA CYS A 707 74.73 -10.06 -93.69
C CYS A 707 73.51 -10.57 -92.90
N PRO A 708 73.32 -10.20 -91.62
CA PRO A 708 72.36 -10.87 -90.71
C PRO A 708 70.91 -11.01 -91.20
N THR A 709 70.46 -10.13 -92.10
CA THR A 709 69.07 -10.12 -92.62
C THR A 709 68.97 -10.59 -94.08
N ILE A 710 70.06 -11.13 -94.65
CA ILE A 710 70.14 -11.54 -96.06
C ILE A 710 70.93 -12.85 -96.19
N SER A 711 70.19 -13.95 -96.29
CA SER A 711 70.73 -15.31 -96.32
C SER A 711 71.95 -15.47 -97.23
N ASN A 712 73.08 -15.79 -96.61
CA ASN A 712 74.38 -15.98 -97.24
C ASN A 712 75.25 -16.99 -96.47
N ALA A 713 74.75 -18.22 -96.27
CA ALA A 713 75.36 -19.27 -95.43
C ALA A 713 76.85 -19.60 -95.70
N ASP A 714 77.42 -19.16 -96.83
CA ASP A 714 78.84 -19.30 -97.14
C ASP A 714 79.72 -18.14 -96.63
N GLN A 715 79.12 -17.11 -96.01
CA GLN A 715 79.74 -15.92 -95.40
C GLN A 715 80.79 -15.29 -96.33
N LYS A 716 80.45 -15.26 -97.61
CA LYS A 716 81.42 -15.01 -98.67
C LYS A 716 81.71 -13.52 -98.86
N ASP A 717 82.76 -13.07 -98.17
CA ASP A 717 83.38 -11.76 -98.39
C ASP A 717 84.26 -11.79 -99.67
N THR A 718 83.82 -11.10 -100.73
CA THR A 718 84.47 -11.13 -102.04
C THR A 718 85.49 -10.00 -102.23
N ASP A 719 85.41 -8.92 -101.43
CA ASP A 719 86.27 -7.73 -101.49
C ASP A 719 87.16 -7.52 -100.26
N GLY A 720 87.00 -8.34 -99.22
CA GLY A 720 87.95 -8.50 -98.13
C GLY A 720 87.88 -7.41 -97.05
N ASP A 721 86.76 -6.68 -96.94
CA ASP A 721 86.62 -5.58 -95.97
C ASP A 721 86.11 -6.00 -94.60
N GLY A 722 85.66 -7.27 -94.46
CA GLY A 722 85.24 -7.87 -93.20
C GLY A 722 83.81 -7.52 -92.83
#